data_AF-A0A922WJY6-F1
#
_entry.id   AF-A0A922WJY6-F1
#
_cell.length_a   1.000
_cell.length_b   1.000
_cell.length_c   1.000
_cell.angle_alpha   90.00
_cell.angle_beta   90.00
_cell.angle_gamma   90.00
#
_symmetry.space_group_name_H-M   'P 1'
#
loop_
_entity.id
_entity.type
_entity.pdbx_description
1 polymer ?
#
loop_
_entity_poly.entity_id
_entity_poly.type
_entity_poly.pdbx_seq_one_letter_code
_entity_poly.pdbx_strand_id
1 'polypeptide(L)'
;MRIRVTCSACDHTFKVDGRFAGKKAYCPNADCRQVLRIPQAAVDVDELEEFSFSSSDLEDHDAEEAQPLPPVKGKSKGSGGSSSSRGSSRQAPPLPSRRKGAVVKRGGKSSSSSNSIIGVAVGGVAALVLALGAVAFLWPRPQGDGTPSSSGVAQAAEHSLPAYADHAAPFMKKYCIECHQGPDAEAGIAFDKYFDTASILKDRKQWERIMQIIDGRIMPPDDSPQPTDEERAKLVSFLDSTVYYVDCATNPDPGRVTVRRLNRTEYNNTVRDLLGVNLRPADDFPSDDVGYGFDNIGDVLSLPPLLMEKYLGAADKLSQAAIISIDPNDLPVKRWKGRELERSKVAHDHGSEEEGGIILVSTGDATIPVNVPLSGEYTLKIVAAETPAGTDRSKLAVKLDGQELKVFEVAANERKPETYSLPLTLMQGQRKVSLGFLNDFYDEKAKDPKRRDRNLIIVSAALVGPSKVLPGGYPAAHTNLVKVVPVQGEGAKSVGDAARENLAPFITRAFRRPAKDEEIAKYVSLVEQAVAAGEPFEFGMQVAVQAVLVSPHFLFRLESDNDPDNPKNAHIINAYELASRLSYFLWSTMPDEELFAHAKQGDLGNELILDDQVRRMLKDPRSTALVENFAEQWLQLRILDEITPDPKSFPNFNDDLRRDMKEETRQFIRTIVQEDRSVLDFLVGDYTFVNERLANHYGIKDVKGNDFRQVSLAGTNRAGVLTHASVLAITSNPTRTSPVKRGKWIMETILDSPPPAPPPNVPELEAKKDQAAGLSLRQQMEQHRSNPACASCHKTMDTLGFGLENFDAIGRFREQDGGQPLDTSGTLPGGDSFKGPLEMVNILKTKKQKAFTECLTEKLLTYALGRGLEYYDRCSVNRITGELSAQNFRFSVLVKEIVKSEPFRLRRGEGPIL
;
A
#
# COMPACT_ATOMS: atom_id res chain seq x y z
N MET A 1 32.83 4.81 -8.26
CA MET A 1 33.49 4.87 -6.93
C MET A 1 33.78 3.45 -6.45
N ARG A 2 34.83 3.21 -5.64
CA ARG A 2 35.09 1.90 -5.02
C ARG A 2 34.85 2.03 -3.52
N ILE A 3 33.91 1.26 -2.98
CA ILE A 3 33.52 1.29 -1.57
C ILE A 3 34.26 0.15 -0.85
N ARG A 4 34.74 0.40 0.38
CA ARG A 4 35.34 -0.63 1.24
C ARG A 4 34.24 -1.19 2.13
N VAL A 5 34.07 -2.51 2.12
CA VAL A 5 33.01 -3.22 2.85
C VAL A 5 33.67 -4.26 3.76
N THR A 6 33.34 -4.23 5.05
CA THR A 6 33.76 -5.25 6.02
C THR A 6 32.60 -6.20 6.31
N CYS A 7 32.82 -7.50 6.11
CA CYS A 7 31.84 -8.53 6.44
C CYS A 7 31.82 -8.77 7.96
N SER A 8 30.70 -8.47 8.64
CA SER A 8 30.56 -8.66 10.09
C SER A 8 30.70 -10.11 10.57
N ALA A 9 30.43 -11.09 9.70
CA ALA A 9 30.49 -12.50 10.04
C ALA A 9 31.94 -13.06 10.08
N CYS A 10 32.89 -12.44 9.39
CA CYS A 10 34.28 -12.94 9.34
C CYS A 10 35.35 -11.84 9.43
N ASP A 11 34.95 -10.59 9.65
CA ASP A 11 35.80 -9.40 9.70
C ASP A 11 36.67 -9.17 8.45
N HIS A 12 36.33 -9.81 7.33
CA HIS A 12 37.07 -9.66 6.09
C HIS A 12 36.64 -8.38 5.35
N THR A 13 37.58 -7.46 5.14
CA THR A 13 37.37 -6.23 4.38
C THR A 13 37.76 -6.40 2.91
N PHE A 14 36.84 -6.10 2.00
CA PHE A 14 37.07 -6.15 0.55
C PHE A 14 36.49 -4.93 -0.17
N LYS A 15 36.86 -4.73 -1.44
CA LYS A 15 36.45 -3.57 -2.23
C LYS A 15 35.35 -3.96 -3.23
N VAL A 16 34.28 -3.18 -3.28
CA VAL A 16 33.19 -3.36 -4.25
C VAL A 16 33.03 -2.12 -5.13
N ASP A 17 32.71 -2.32 -6.42
CA ASP A 17 32.40 -1.21 -7.32
C ASP A 17 31.04 -0.59 -6.94
N GLY A 18 30.98 0.74 -6.81
CA GLY A 18 29.78 1.49 -6.44
C GLY A 18 28.61 1.32 -7.41
N ARG A 19 28.83 0.74 -8.60
CA ARG A 19 27.76 0.29 -9.50
C ARG A 19 26.89 -0.86 -8.96
N PHE A 20 27.25 -1.44 -7.83
CA PHE A 20 26.49 -2.50 -7.14
C PHE A 20 25.65 -1.97 -5.96
N ALA A 21 25.50 -0.65 -5.80
CA ALA A 21 24.58 -0.09 -4.81
C ALA A 21 23.14 -0.60 -5.04
N GLY A 22 22.49 -1.01 -3.96
CA GLY A 22 21.19 -1.68 -3.97
C GLY A 22 21.22 -3.18 -4.33
N LYS A 23 22.39 -3.75 -4.67
CA LYS A 23 22.54 -5.16 -5.09
C LYS A 23 23.23 -6.03 -4.02
N LYS A 24 23.05 -7.35 -4.15
CA LYS A 24 23.69 -8.40 -3.33
C LYS A 24 25.15 -8.60 -3.79
N ALA A 25 26.09 -8.66 -2.85
CA ALA A 25 27.51 -8.93 -3.08
C ALA A 25 27.98 -10.07 -2.15
N TYR A 26 28.73 -11.03 -2.69
CA TYR A 26 29.22 -12.18 -1.92
C TYR A 26 30.53 -11.86 -1.20
N CYS A 27 30.67 -12.29 0.05
CA CYS A 27 31.95 -12.25 0.74
C CYS A 27 32.96 -13.14 -0.02
N PRO A 28 34.13 -12.62 -0.42
CA PRO A 28 35.12 -13.40 -1.16
C PRO A 28 35.96 -14.33 -0.27
N ASN A 29 35.76 -14.32 1.05
CA ASN A 29 36.42 -15.24 1.96
C ASN A 29 35.85 -16.66 1.75
N ALA A 30 36.71 -17.62 1.37
CA ALA A 30 36.31 -18.98 1.01
C ALA A 30 35.56 -19.73 2.12
N ASP A 31 35.80 -19.35 3.38
CA ASP A 31 35.17 -19.95 4.55
C ASP A 31 33.89 -19.20 5.00
N CYS A 32 33.48 -18.15 4.28
CA CYS A 32 32.32 -17.32 4.60
C CYS A 32 31.33 -17.27 3.42
N ARG A 33 30.15 -17.87 3.58
CA ARG A 33 29.10 -17.91 2.52
C ARG A 33 28.11 -16.73 2.56
N GLN A 34 28.45 -15.66 3.25
CA GLN A 34 27.53 -14.56 3.52
C GLN A 34 27.29 -13.68 2.29
N VAL A 35 26.04 -13.26 2.13
CA VAL A 35 25.58 -12.35 1.07
C VAL A 35 25.28 -10.99 1.69
N LEU A 36 26.00 -9.96 1.27
CA LEU A 36 25.88 -8.60 1.78
C LEU A 36 25.03 -7.76 0.83
N ARG A 37 24.07 -6.99 1.34
CA ARG A 37 23.34 -5.98 0.54
C ARG A 37 24.01 -4.63 0.71
N ILE A 38 24.39 -3.98 -0.39
CA ILE A 38 25.02 -2.65 -0.34
C ILE A 38 23.92 -1.58 -0.33
N PRO A 39 23.76 -0.77 0.72
CA PRO A 39 22.70 0.24 0.78
C PRO A 39 22.90 1.36 -0.24
N GLN A 40 21.80 1.89 -0.75
CA GLN A 40 21.79 2.89 -1.82
C GLN A 40 22.38 4.24 -1.38
N ALA A 41 22.31 4.56 -0.09
CA ALA A 41 22.85 5.79 0.51
C ALA A 41 24.39 5.89 0.48
N ALA A 42 25.11 4.81 0.17
CA ALA A 42 26.59 4.80 0.14
C ALA A 42 27.19 5.45 -1.13
N VAL A 43 26.37 6.03 -2.02
CA VAL A 43 26.81 6.58 -3.33
C VAL A 43 26.67 8.10 -3.44
N ASP A 44 26.01 8.77 -2.50
CA ASP A 44 25.75 10.23 -2.55
C ASP A 44 26.79 11.09 -1.80
N VAL A 45 27.96 10.53 -1.47
CA VAL A 45 29.05 11.23 -0.78
C VAL A 45 30.32 11.20 -1.63
N ASP A 46 30.84 12.39 -1.95
CA ASP A 46 32.01 12.61 -2.83
C ASP A 46 33.38 12.26 -2.19
N GLU A 47 33.41 11.66 -1.00
CA GLU A 47 34.65 11.26 -0.29
C GLU A 47 34.64 9.77 0.13
N LEU A 48 35.83 9.15 0.07
CA LEU A 48 36.08 7.74 0.44
C LEU A 48 35.93 7.52 1.96
N GLU A 49 34.72 7.34 2.47
CA GLU A 49 34.51 6.86 3.84
C GLU A 49 34.49 5.32 3.94
N GLU A 50 35.01 4.78 5.05
CA GLU A 50 34.94 3.35 5.39
C GLU A 50 33.59 3.03 6.02
N PHE A 51 32.80 2.14 5.40
CA PHE A 51 31.52 1.68 5.94
C PHE A 51 31.67 0.29 6.57
N SER A 52 31.39 0.18 7.87
CA SER A 52 31.25 -1.10 8.59
C SER A 52 29.77 -1.42 8.78
N PHE A 53 29.30 -2.57 8.27
CA PHE A 53 27.91 -3.00 8.41
C PHE A 53 27.76 -3.95 9.60
N SER A 54 26.70 -3.75 10.39
CA SER A 54 26.37 -4.54 11.58
C SER A 54 25.51 -5.76 11.20
N SER A 55 25.54 -6.82 12.00
CA SER A 55 24.71 -8.03 11.80
C SER A 55 23.19 -7.76 11.86
N SER A 56 22.77 -6.59 12.34
CA SER A 56 21.36 -6.18 12.40
C SER A 56 20.74 -5.78 11.05
N ASP A 57 21.56 -5.62 10.00
CA ASP A 57 21.12 -5.10 8.69
C ASP A 57 20.92 -6.23 7.64
N LEU A 58 20.89 -7.49 8.06
CA LEU A 58 20.97 -8.67 7.20
C LEU A 58 19.80 -9.65 7.43
N GLU A 59 19.11 -10.03 6.35
CA GLU A 59 18.10 -11.09 6.33
C GLU A 59 18.77 -12.47 6.47
N ASP A 60 18.37 -13.25 7.47
CA ASP A 60 18.69 -14.69 7.55
C ASP A 60 17.89 -15.44 6.49
N HIS A 61 18.56 -16.15 5.58
CA HIS A 61 17.95 -17.10 4.66
C HIS A 61 18.34 -18.53 5.04
N ASP A 62 17.35 -19.43 5.01
CA ASP A 62 17.46 -20.86 5.31
C ASP A 62 18.59 -21.56 4.54
N ALA A 63 19.32 -22.42 5.25
CA ALA A 63 20.56 -23.05 4.83
C ALA A 63 20.38 -24.30 3.93
N GLU A 64 19.46 -24.30 2.95
CA GLU A 64 19.23 -25.45 2.05
C GLU A 64 19.70 -25.30 0.59
N GLU A 65 20.10 -24.11 0.13
CA GLU A 65 20.67 -23.94 -1.22
C GLU A 65 22.19 -23.76 -1.21
N ALA A 66 22.94 -24.87 -1.14
CA ALA A 66 24.37 -24.88 -1.40
C ALA A 66 24.69 -25.74 -2.64
N GLN A 67 24.85 -25.12 -3.81
CA GLN A 67 25.40 -25.80 -5.00
C GLN A 67 26.93 -25.98 -4.88
N PRO A 68 27.51 -27.14 -5.25
CA PRO A 68 28.95 -27.32 -5.33
C PRO A 68 29.55 -26.73 -6.63
N LEU A 69 30.70 -26.06 -6.52
CA LEU A 69 31.45 -25.55 -7.68
C LEU A 69 32.19 -26.68 -8.43
N PRO A 70 32.34 -26.60 -9.78
CA PRO A 70 33.07 -27.60 -10.56
C PRO A 70 34.60 -27.47 -10.43
N PRO A 71 35.39 -28.54 -10.66
CA PRO A 71 36.83 -28.51 -10.48
C PRO A 71 37.55 -27.73 -11.60
N VAL A 72 38.47 -26.85 -11.20
CA VAL A 72 39.33 -26.09 -12.12
C VAL A 72 40.43 -27.01 -12.67
N LYS A 73 40.42 -27.26 -13.98
CA LYS A 73 41.48 -27.97 -14.71
C LYS A 73 42.76 -27.12 -14.73
N GLY A 74 43.82 -27.62 -14.09
CA GLY A 74 45.17 -27.10 -14.21
C GLY A 74 45.74 -27.32 -15.62
N LYS A 75 46.31 -26.26 -16.22
CA LYS A 75 47.17 -26.37 -17.39
C LYS A 75 48.62 -26.23 -16.95
N SER A 76 49.36 -27.34 -17.04
CA SER A 76 50.82 -27.35 -17.02
C SER A 76 51.36 -27.17 -18.45
N LYS A 77 52.45 -26.41 -18.55
CA LYS A 77 53.52 -26.36 -19.58
C LYS A 77 54.22 -25.02 -19.34
N GLY A 78 55.50 -24.92 -18.98
CA GLY A 78 56.63 -25.78 -19.25
C GLY A 78 57.70 -24.94 -19.94
N SER A 79 58.83 -24.74 -19.24
CA SER A 79 60.17 -24.39 -19.73
C SER A 79 60.45 -23.05 -20.44
N GLY A 80 61.51 -22.38 -19.98
CA GLY A 80 62.53 -21.87 -20.91
C GLY A 80 63.19 -20.53 -20.59
N GLY A 81 64.21 -20.54 -19.72
CA GLY A 81 65.55 -20.02 -20.04
C GLY A 81 65.84 -18.51 -20.01
N SER A 82 66.78 -18.14 -19.10
CA SER A 82 68.01 -17.33 -19.31
C SER A 82 67.89 -15.93 -19.97
N SER A 83 68.58 -14.86 -19.59
CA SER A 83 69.70 -14.61 -18.67
C SER A 83 70.06 -13.11 -18.76
N SER A 84 70.80 -12.63 -17.74
CA SER A 84 71.71 -11.46 -17.77
C SER A 84 71.05 -10.06 -17.77
N SER A 85 71.64 -8.99 -17.23
CA SER A 85 72.66 -8.74 -16.20
C SER A 85 72.80 -7.20 -16.06
N ARG A 86 73.30 -6.74 -14.90
CA ARG A 86 73.86 -5.40 -14.61
C ARG A 86 72.86 -4.24 -14.48
N GLY A 87 72.92 -3.39 -13.45
CA GLY A 87 73.82 -3.30 -12.32
C GLY A 87 73.70 -1.94 -11.61
N SER A 88 74.19 -1.89 -10.36
CA SER A 88 74.67 -0.70 -9.63
C SER A 88 73.61 0.30 -9.13
N SER A 89 73.58 0.78 -7.89
CA SER A 89 74.41 0.60 -6.69
C SER A 89 73.90 1.49 -5.53
N ARG A 90 74.09 0.97 -4.29
CA ARG A 90 74.34 1.69 -3.01
C ARG A 90 73.14 2.43 -2.39
N GLN A 91 72.88 2.42 -1.08
CA GLN A 91 73.64 1.98 0.12
C GLN A 91 72.65 1.87 1.31
N ALA A 92 72.92 0.95 2.24
CA ALA A 92 72.20 0.71 3.51
C ALA A 92 72.81 1.57 4.67
N PRO A 93 72.55 1.31 5.98
CA PRO A 93 71.33 1.28 6.84
C PRO A 93 71.59 2.19 8.09
N PRO A 94 71.29 1.90 9.40
CA PRO A 94 70.18 1.22 10.13
C PRO A 94 69.58 2.04 11.34
N LEU A 95 68.56 1.46 12.01
CA LEU A 95 68.16 1.41 13.46
C LEU A 95 68.92 2.26 14.53
N PRO A 96 68.42 2.56 15.77
CA PRO A 96 67.63 1.65 16.65
C PRO A 96 66.69 2.25 17.74
N SER A 97 66.11 1.30 18.49
CA SER A 97 65.35 1.35 19.76
C SER A 97 65.99 2.04 20.99
N ARG A 98 65.16 2.46 21.98
CA ARG A 98 65.28 2.19 23.45
C ARG A 98 64.18 2.94 24.25
N ARG A 99 63.33 2.26 25.02
CA ARG A 99 63.39 1.87 26.46
C ARG A 99 62.98 2.95 27.49
N LYS A 100 61.91 2.59 28.24
CA LYS A 100 61.69 2.63 29.72
C LYS A 100 61.79 3.95 30.50
N GLY A 101 60.77 4.20 31.31
CA GLY A 101 60.87 5.00 32.55
C GLY A 101 59.51 5.33 33.16
N ALA A 102 59.26 4.84 34.37
CA ALA A 102 58.05 5.06 35.16
C ALA A 102 58.22 6.22 36.17
N VAL A 103 57.12 6.54 36.89
CA VAL A 103 57.03 7.09 38.27
C VAL A 103 56.59 8.58 38.45
N VAL A 104 55.32 8.73 38.86
CA VAL A 104 54.76 9.48 40.03
C VAL A 104 54.53 11.02 40.03
N LYS A 105 53.23 11.34 40.24
CA LYS A 105 52.54 12.39 41.06
C LYS A 105 53.08 13.85 41.12
N ARG A 106 52.21 14.83 40.80
CA ARG A 106 51.39 15.69 41.72
C ARG A 106 50.96 17.01 41.03
N GLY A 107 49.66 17.35 41.14
CA GLY A 107 49.20 18.65 41.66
C GLY A 107 48.77 19.78 40.69
N GLY A 108 47.53 20.28 40.88
CA GLY A 108 47.04 21.64 40.53
C GLY A 108 45.87 21.66 39.53
N LYS A 109 44.60 21.70 39.98
CA LYS A 109 43.70 22.89 40.15
C LYS A 109 43.41 23.61 38.80
N SER A 110 42.19 23.91 38.36
CA SER A 110 40.94 24.26 39.05
C SER A 110 39.71 24.30 38.09
N SER A 111 38.52 23.93 38.63
CA SER A 111 37.19 24.61 38.54
C SER A 111 36.55 24.96 37.17
N SER A 112 35.23 24.89 36.94
CA SER A 112 34.03 24.58 37.73
C SER A 112 32.77 24.60 36.83
N SER A 113 31.67 24.03 37.37
CA SER A 113 30.23 24.24 37.10
C SER A 113 29.67 23.66 35.79
N SER A 114 28.56 22.90 35.77
CA SER A 114 27.33 23.08 36.55
C SER A 114 26.53 21.78 36.84
N ASN A 115 25.76 21.87 37.93
CA ASN A 115 25.03 20.87 38.70
C ASN A 115 23.91 20.04 38.02
N SER A 116 23.82 18.78 38.46
CA SER A 116 22.61 17.97 38.62
C SER A 116 21.95 18.23 39.99
N ILE A 117 20.67 17.81 40.17
CA ILE A 117 19.91 17.39 41.39
C ILE A 117 18.41 17.63 41.03
N ILE A 118 17.47 16.68 41.02
CA ILE A 118 16.95 15.81 42.11
C ILE A 118 16.39 14.50 41.53
N GLY A 119 16.71 13.38 42.18
CA GLY A 119 15.93 12.14 42.15
C GLY A 119 15.52 11.75 43.58
N VAL A 120 14.31 11.19 43.75
CA VAL A 120 13.83 10.49 44.95
C VAL A 120 12.90 9.37 44.44
N ALA A 121 13.39 8.14 44.37
CA ALA A 121 13.24 7.04 45.34
C ALA A 121 12.02 6.16 45.06
N VAL A 122 12.31 5.03 44.40
CA VAL A 122 11.45 3.85 44.26
C VAL A 122 11.85 2.85 45.34
N GLY A 123 10.87 2.25 46.02
CA GLY A 123 11.09 1.02 46.78
C GLY A 123 9.96 0.67 47.74
N GLY A 124 9.29 -0.46 47.49
CA GLY A 124 8.93 -1.37 48.59
C GLY A 124 7.50 -1.92 48.69
N VAL A 125 7.26 -3.04 48.00
CA VAL A 125 6.65 -4.31 48.48
C VAL A 125 5.22 -4.37 49.07
N ALA A 126 4.49 -5.35 48.53
CA ALA A 126 3.20 -5.94 48.89
C ALA A 126 2.96 -6.35 50.37
N ALA A 127 1.68 -6.29 50.81
CA ALA A 127 0.97 -7.38 51.52
C ALA A 127 -0.48 -6.98 51.97
N LEU A 128 -1.40 -7.95 51.82
CA LEU A 128 -2.64 -8.24 52.58
C LEU A 128 -3.69 -7.13 52.85
N VAL A 129 -4.95 -7.37 52.43
CA VAL A 129 -6.13 -7.51 53.34
C VAL A 129 -7.20 -8.40 52.69
N LEU A 130 -7.53 -9.51 53.36
CA LEU A 130 -8.76 -10.28 53.25
C LEU A 130 -9.75 -9.81 54.34
N ALA A 131 -11.05 -9.89 54.03
CA ALA A 131 -12.21 -10.10 54.92
C ALA A 131 -13.18 -8.94 55.26
N LEU A 132 -14.41 -9.14 54.73
CA LEU A 132 -15.74 -9.06 55.36
C LEU A 132 -16.43 -7.71 55.62
N GLY A 133 -17.67 -7.61 55.10
CA GLY A 133 -18.69 -6.66 55.55
C GLY A 133 -19.94 -6.61 54.65
N ALA A 134 -20.86 -7.57 54.84
CA ALA A 134 -22.15 -7.66 54.17
C ALA A 134 -23.16 -6.59 54.62
N VAL A 135 -24.02 -6.09 53.71
CA VAL A 135 -25.37 -5.61 54.05
C VAL A 135 -26.34 -6.05 52.95
N ALA A 136 -27.38 -6.77 53.38
CA ALA A 136 -28.43 -7.37 52.58
C ALA A 136 -29.49 -6.36 52.11
N PHE A 137 -30.09 -6.62 50.94
CA PHE A 137 -31.45 -6.14 50.62
C PHE A 137 -32.27 -7.31 50.04
N LEU A 138 -33.37 -7.60 50.72
CA LEU A 138 -34.40 -8.58 50.39
C LEU A 138 -35.57 -7.88 49.68
N TRP A 139 -36.05 -8.42 48.56
CA TRP A 139 -37.49 -8.57 48.23
C TRP A 139 -37.71 -9.40 46.93
N PRO A 140 -38.93 -9.91 46.62
CA PRO A 140 -39.16 -11.34 46.41
C PRO A 140 -39.54 -11.71 44.96
N ARG A 141 -39.34 -12.98 44.61
CA ARG A 141 -39.89 -13.59 43.37
C ARG A 141 -41.32 -14.12 43.63
N PRO A 142 -42.26 -13.97 42.69
CA PRO A 142 -43.49 -14.76 42.68
C PRO A 142 -43.24 -16.13 42.03
N GLN A 143 -43.69 -17.18 42.70
CA GLN A 143 -43.87 -18.53 42.16
C GLN A 143 -45.18 -18.57 41.37
N GLY A 144 -45.12 -19.10 40.15
CA GLY A 144 -46.28 -19.55 39.40
C GLY A 144 -46.06 -21.02 39.03
N ASP A 145 -46.67 -21.92 39.79
CA ASP A 145 -46.79 -23.34 39.48
C ASP A 145 -47.78 -23.52 38.32
N GLY A 146 -47.36 -24.28 37.31
CA GLY A 146 -48.19 -24.59 36.16
C GLY A 146 -47.46 -25.46 35.15
N THR A 147 -47.21 -26.72 35.50
CA THR A 147 -46.89 -27.76 34.52
C THR A 147 -48.19 -28.31 33.90
N PRO A 148 -48.25 -28.38 32.57
CA PRO A 148 -48.89 -29.52 31.93
C PRO A 148 -47.92 -30.27 31.02
N SER A 149 -47.80 -31.56 31.32
CA SER A 149 -47.66 -32.69 30.40
C SER A 149 -46.60 -32.60 29.28
N SER A 150 -45.53 -33.33 29.52
CA SER A 150 -44.63 -33.93 28.55
C SER A 150 -45.38 -34.85 27.56
N SER A 151 -45.45 -34.43 26.30
CA SER A 151 -45.50 -35.33 25.14
C SER A 151 -45.26 -34.51 23.87
N GLY A 152 -44.09 -34.70 23.24
CA GLY A 152 -43.75 -34.05 21.98
C GLY A 152 -42.37 -33.41 21.93
N VAL A 153 -41.34 -33.98 22.58
CA VAL A 153 -39.98 -33.74 22.10
C VAL A 153 -39.79 -34.64 20.89
N ALA A 154 -40.07 -34.08 19.71
CA ALA A 154 -39.57 -34.65 18.48
C ALA A 154 -38.04 -34.72 18.60
N GLN A 155 -37.52 -35.93 18.46
CA GLN A 155 -36.10 -36.24 18.39
C GLN A 155 -35.42 -35.29 17.40
N ALA A 156 -34.60 -34.38 17.91
CA ALA A 156 -33.55 -33.78 17.10
C ALA A 156 -32.64 -34.93 16.67
N ALA A 157 -32.66 -35.26 15.38
CA ALA A 157 -31.72 -36.21 14.84
C ALA A 157 -30.31 -35.63 15.03
N GLU A 158 -29.51 -36.26 15.90
CA GLU A 158 -28.06 -36.07 15.87
C GLU A 158 -27.61 -36.43 14.45
N HIS A 159 -27.15 -35.44 13.67
CA HIS A 159 -26.47 -35.68 12.42
C HIS A 159 -25.15 -36.40 12.75
N SER A 160 -25.17 -37.74 12.73
CA SER A 160 -23.96 -38.54 12.82
C SER A 160 -23.16 -38.37 11.54
N LEU A 161 -21.88 -37.99 11.68
CA LEU A 161 -20.96 -37.96 10.55
C LEU A 161 -20.92 -39.32 9.86
N PRO A 162 -20.82 -39.38 8.52
CA PRO A 162 -20.72 -40.65 7.82
C PRO A 162 -19.50 -41.44 8.34
N ALA A 163 -19.64 -42.76 8.45
CA ALA A 163 -18.57 -43.61 8.97
C ALA A 163 -17.47 -43.80 7.92
N TYR A 164 -16.22 -43.52 8.29
CA TYR A 164 -15.04 -43.77 7.45
C TYR A 164 -15.00 -45.20 6.89
N ALA A 165 -15.37 -46.20 7.70
CA ALA A 165 -15.38 -47.61 7.34
C ALA A 165 -16.28 -47.91 6.13
N ASP A 166 -17.41 -47.20 6.00
CA ASP A 166 -18.41 -47.47 4.97
C ASP A 166 -18.14 -46.68 3.67
N HIS A 167 -17.58 -45.48 3.81
CA HIS A 167 -17.53 -44.50 2.72
C HIS A 167 -16.14 -44.21 2.15
N ALA A 168 -15.08 -44.39 2.94
CA ALA A 168 -13.71 -44.10 2.49
C ALA A 168 -12.78 -45.31 2.55
N ALA A 169 -12.85 -46.15 3.59
CA ALA A 169 -11.97 -47.30 3.73
C ALA A 169 -11.95 -48.25 2.51
N PRO A 170 -13.08 -48.56 1.83
CA PRO A 170 -13.06 -49.39 0.63
C PRO A 170 -12.28 -48.75 -0.54
N PHE A 171 -12.43 -47.44 -0.71
CA PHE A 171 -11.71 -46.69 -1.73
C PHE A 171 -10.22 -46.66 -1.42
N MET A 172 -9.84 -46.30 -0.19
CA MET A 172 -8.45 -46.22 0.24
C MET A 172 -7.74 -47.57 0.07
N LYS A 173 -8.40 -48.67 0.45
CA LYS A 173 -7.86 -50.02 0.31
C LYS A 173 -7.66 -50.43 -1.14
N LYS A 174 -8.56 -50.03 -2.04
CA LYS A 174 -8.52 -50.41 -3.46
C LYS A 174 -7.51 -49.59 -4.27
N TYR A 175 -7.33 -48.31 -3.94
CA TYR A 175 -6.64 -47.36 -4.81
C TYR A 175 -5.44 -46.63 -4.17
N CYS A 176 -5.27 -46.68 -2.84
CA CYS A 176 -4.28 -45.84 -2.15
C CYS A 176 -3.29 -46.63 -1.29
N ILE A 177 -3.76 -47.61 -0.52
CA ILE A 177 -2.97 -48.27 0.53
C ILE A 177 -1.76 -49.04 -0.02
N GLU A 178 -1.79 -49.52 -1.26
CA GLU A 178 -0.66 -50.27 -1.84
C GLU A 178 0.65 -49.45 -1.84
N CYS A 179 0.56 -48.15 -2.15
CA CYS A 179 1.72 -47.23 -2.21
C CYS A 179 1.84 -46.31 -0.99
N HIS A 180 0.75 -46.04 -0.28
CA HIS A 180 0.67 -45.06 0.81
C HIS A 180 0.51 -45.71 2.20
N GLN A 181 1.25 -46.77 2.47
CA GLN A 181 1.27 -47.44 3.78
C GLN A 181 2.68 -47.61 4.33
N GLY A 182 2.83 -47.48 5.65
CA GLY A 182 4.08 -47.78 6.34
C GLY A 182 5.16 -46.68 6.22
N PRO A 183 6.40 -46.97 6.66
CA PRO A 183 7.46 -45.97 6.79
C PRO A 183 8.01 -45.46 5.45
N ASP A 184 7.86 -46.25 4.38
CA ASP A 184 8.34 -45.93 3.02
C ASP A 184 7.21 -45.40 2.11
N ALA A 185 6.11 -44.93 2.70
CA ALA A 185 4.95 -44.47 1.96
C ALA A 185 5.29 -43.34 0.97
N GLU A 186 4.77 -43.43 -0.24
CA GLU A 186 5.07 -42.46 -1.29
C GLU A 186 4.66 -41.03 -0.90
N ALA A 187 5.49 -40.07 -1.29
CA ALA A 187 5.35 -38.65 -0.95
C ALA A 187 5.24 -38.34 0.56
N GLY A 188 5.63 -39.28 1.43
CA GLY A 188 5.52 -39.14 2.88
C GLY A 188 4.08 -39.17 3.41
N ILE A 189 3.12 -39.67 2.61
CA ILE A 189 1.71 -39.75 2.98
C ILE A 189 1.39 -41.20 3.32
N ALA A 190 1.19 -41.48 4.60
CA ALA A 190 0.85 -42.80 5.12
C ALA A 190 -0.61 -42.80 5.61
N PHE A 191 -1.48 -43.61 4.99
CA PHE A 191 -2.91 -43.68 5.32
C PHE A 191 -3.25 -44.66 6.45
N ASP A 192 -2.31 -45.52 6.84
CA ASP A 192 -2.47 -46.53 7.90
C ASP A 192 -2.64 -45.92 9.30
N LYS A 193 -2.41 -44.61 9.48
CA LYS A 193 -2.74 -43.87 10.70
C LYS A 193 -4.22 -43.45 10.80
N TYR A 194 -5.02 -43.57 9.72
CA TYR A 194 -6.43 -43.16 9.71
C TYR A 194 -7.37 -44.37 9.70
N PHE A 195 -8.05 -44.58 10.83
CA PHE A 195 -8.92 -45.74 11.08
C PHE A 195 -10.38 -45.37 11.31
N ASP A 196 -10.66 -44.09 11.58
CA ASP A 196 -12.01 -43.59 11.81
C ASP A 196 -12.15 -42.12 11.40
N THR A 197 -13.39 -41.62 11.42
CA THR A 197 -13.70 -40.23 11.11
C THR A 197 -12.97 -39.24 12.04
N ALA A 198 -12.76 -39.57 13.32
CA ALA A 198 -12.08 -38.69 14.26
C ALA A 198 -10.59 -38.50 13.92
N SER A 199 -9.93 -39.55 13.43
CA SER A 199 -8.53 -39.51 12.97
C SER A 199 -8.35 -38.61 11.73
N ILE A 200 -9.34 -38.58 10.84
CA ILE A 200 -9.39 -37.64 9.70
C ILE A 200 -9.52 -36.20 10.20
N LEU A 201 -10.43 -35.95 11.15
CA LEU A 201 -10.70 -34.61 11.68
C LEU A 201 -9.54 -34.01 12.50
N LYS A 202 -8.63 -34.84 13.02
CA LYS A 202 -7.39 -34.35 13.65
C LYS A 202 -6.37 -33.82 12.63
N ASP A 203 -6.51 -34.22 11.38
CA ASP A 203 -5.58 -33.93 10.30
C ASP A 203 -6.31 -33.31 9.09
N ARG A 204 -7.30 -32.44 9.38
CA ARG A 204 -8.18 -31.82 8.37
C ARG A 204 -7.39 -31.28 7.21
N LYS A 205 -6.38 -30.44 7.46
CA LYS A 205 -5.54 -29.81 6.42
C LYS A 205 -4.90 -30.83 5.47
N GLN A 206 -4.42 -31.98 5.97
CA GLN A 206 -3.87 -33.03 5.12
C GLN A 206 -4.98 -33.64 4.24
N TRP A 207 -6.15 -33.91 4.81
CA TRP A 207 -7.29 -34.48 4.09
C TRP A 207 -7.97 -33.54 3.10
N GLU A 208 -7.97 -32.22 3.35
CA GLU A 208 -8.37 -31.20 2.37
C GLU A 208 -7.50 -31.30 1.11
N ARG A 209 -6.17 -31.38 1.29
CA ARG A 209 -5.23 -31.56 0.19
C ARG A 209 -5.42 -32.88 -0.54
N ILE A 210 -5.69 -33.97 0.17
CA ILE A 210 -5.99 -35.28 -0.42
C ILE A 210 -7.26 -35.21 -1.26
N MET A 211 -8.32 -34.58 -0.75
CA MET A 211 -9.57 -34.40 -1.49
C MET A 211 -9.34 -33.62 -2.78
N GLN A 212 -8.56 -32.53 -2.75
CA GLN A 212 -8.22 -31.75 -3.95
C GLN A 212 -7.42 -32.57 -4.99
N ILE A 213 -6.45 -33.37 -4.55
CA ILE A 213 -5.66 -34.25 -5.43
C ILE A 213 -6.56 -35.32 -6.08
N ILE A 214 -7.50 -35.86 -5.32
CA ILE A 214 -8.46 -36.87 -5.82
C ILE A 214 -9.44 -36.21 -6.79
N ASP A 215 -10.08 -35.10 -6.43
CA ASP A 215 -11.02 -34.40 -7.31
C ASP A 215 -10.34 -33.93 -8.61
N GLY A 216 -9.10 -33.45 -8.50
CA GLY A 216 -8.25 -33.06 -9.63
C GLY A 216 -7.77 -34.20 -10.53
N ARG A 217 -8.11 -35.46 -10.22
CA ARG A 217 -7.67 -36.67 -10.94
C ARG A 217 -6.14 -36.77 -11.08
N ILE A 218 -5.42 -36.27 -10.07
CA ILE A 218 -3.96 -36.33 -10.01
C ILE A 218 -3.51 -37.70 -9.46
N MET A 219 -4.28 -38.23 -8.50
CA MET A 219 -4.10 -39.58 -7.98
C MET A 219 -5.37 -40.43 -8.13
N PRO A 220 -5.24 -41.75 -8.29
CA PRO A 220 -4.01 -42.54 -8.48
C PRO A 220 -3.28 -42.22 -9.81
N PRO A 221 -1.98 -42.56 -9.97
CA PRO A 221 -1.25 -42.30 -11.21
C PRO A 221 -1.77 -43.15 -12.39
N ASP A 222 -1.53 -42.70 -13.62
CA ASP A 222 -2.13 -43.26 -14.85
C ASP A 222 -1.78 -44.76 -15.07
N ASP A 223 -0.70 -45.27 -14.47
CA ASP A 223 -0.26 -46.67 -14.51
C ASP A 223 -0.88 -47.57 -13.41
N SER A 224 -1.67 -46.97 -12.51
CA SER A 224 -2.38 -47.65 -11.42
C SER A 224 -3.88 -47.78 -11.70
N PRO A 225 -4.60 -48.70 -11.03
CA PRO A 225 -6.05 -48.82 -11.17
C PRO A 225 -6.76 -47.49 -10.90
N GLN A 226 -7.57 -47.04 -11.87
CA GLN A 226 -8.27 -45.76 -11.79
C GLN A 226 -9.68 -45.94 -11.21
N PRO A 227 -10.11 -45.08 -10.27
CA PRO A 227 -11.48 -45.05 -9.81
C PRO A 227 -12.40 -44.49 -10.90
N THR A 228 -13.61 -45.02 -10.95
CA THR A 228 -14.70 -44.44 -11.76
C THR A 228 -15.09 -43.06 -11.24
N ASP A 229 -15.70 -42.24 -12.10
CA ASP A 229 -16.20 -40.92 -11.73
C ASP A 229 -17.20 -40.97 -10.56
N GLU A 230 -18.00 -42.04 -10.51
CA GLU A 230 -18.96 -42.26 -9.43
C GLU A 230 -18.27 -42.64 -8.12
N GLU A 231 -17.26 -43.54 -8.14
CA GLU A 231 -16.47 -43.89 -6.94
C GLU A 231 -15.72 -42.66 -6.40
N ARG A 232 -15.16 -41.83 -7.29
CA ARG A 232 -14.46 -40.60 -6.93
C ARG A 232 -15.41 -39.58 -6.33
N ALA A 233 -16.55 -39.33 -6.97
CA ALA A 233 -17.57 -38.42 -6.46
C ALA A 233 -18.11 -38.85 -5.09
N LYS A 234 -18.27 -40.17 -4.85
CA LYS A 234 -18.66 -40.70 -3.53
C LYS A 234 -17.62 -40.40 -2.46
N LEU A 235 -16.34 -40.64 -2.72
CA LEU A 235 -15.28 -40.33 -1.75
C LEU A 235 -15.15 -38.82 -1.52
N VAL A 236 -15.15 -38.02 -2.58
CA VAL A 236 -15.09 -36.55 -2.48
C VAL A 236 -16.28 -36.06 -1.66
N SER A 237 -17.50 -36.50 -1.94
CA SER A 237 -18.68 -36.13 -1.16
C SER A 237 -18.59 -36.55 0.31
N PHE A 238 -17.99 -37.71 0.60
CA PHE A 238 -17.74 -38.15 1.98
C PHE A 238 -16.75 -37.21 2.69
N LEU A 239 -15.57 -36.99 2.09
CA LEU A 239 -14.53 -36.13 2.64
C LEU A 239 -15.06 -34.71 2.81
N ASP A 240 -15.81 -34.22 1.84
CA ASP A 240 -16.49 -32.94 1.86
C ASP A 240 -17.41 -32.80 3.07
N SER A 241 -18.31 -33.76 3.25
CA SER A 241 -19.27 -33.81 4.37
C SER A 241 -18.63 -34.08 5.74
N THR A 242 -17.37 -34.50 5.77
CA THR A 242 -16.65 -34.92 6.98
C THR A 242 -15.61 -33.89 7.39
N VAL A 243 -14.58 -33.69 6.57
CA VAL A 243 -13.46 -32.76 6.78
C VAL A 243 -13.96 -31.33 6.97
N TYR A 244 -14.99 -30.97 6.22
CA TYR A 244 -15.61 -29.65 6.31
C TYR A 244 -16.97 -29.66 6.99
N TYR A 245 -17.28 -30.72 7.76
CA TYR A 245 -18.47 -30.68 8.57
C TYR A 245 -18.39 -29.51 9.55
N VAL A 246 -19.39 -28.65 9.43
CA VAL A 246 -19.69 -27.53 10.31
C VAL A 246 -21.20 -27.58 10.47
N ASP A 247 -21.69 -27.56 11.71
CA ASP A 247 -23.12 -27.39 11.93
C ASP A 247 -23.50 -25.94 11.64
N CYS A 248 -23.84 -25.68 10.37
CA CYS A 248 -24.23 -24.36 9.90
C CYS A 248 -25.57 -23.88 10.51
N ALA A 249 -26.35 -24.77 11.15
CA ALA A 249 -27.71 -24.48 11.58
C ALA A 249 -27.80 -24.09 13.07
N THR A 250 -26.99 -24.68 13.94
CA THR A 250 -27.15 -24.52 15.39
C THR A 250 -26.11 -23.62 16.05
N ASN A 251 -24.90 -23.49 15.51
CA ASN A 251 -23.85 -22.64 16.10
C ASN A 251 -22.83 -22.15 15.06
N PRO A 252 -23.17 -21.17 14.22
CA PRO A 252 -22.25 -20.64 13.22
C PRO A 252 -21.07 -19.94 13.88
N ASP A 253 -19.86 -20.33 13.49
CA ASP A 253 -18.61 -19.74 13.94
C ASP A 253 -18.22 -18.60 12.98
N PRO A 254 -18.25 -17.32 13.41
CA PRO A 254 -17.92 -16.17 12.55
C PRO A 254 -16.41 -15.98 12.34
N GLY A 255 -15.59 -16.84 12.92
CA GLY A 255 -14.14 -16.77 12.93
C GLY A 255 -13.55 -15.71 13.84
N ARG A 256 -12.22 -15.72 13.89
CA ARG A 256 -11.42 -14.79 14.68
C ARG A 256 -11.14 -13.53 13.87
N VAL A 257 -11.35 -12.35 14.45
CA VAL A 257 -10.98 -11.07 13.82
C VAL A 257 -9.75 -10.51 14.51
N THR A 258 -8.62 -10.50 13.79
CA THR A 258 -7.38 -9.89 14.24
C THR A 258 -7.48 -8.37 14.16
N VAL A 259 -6.97 -7.69 15.20
CA VAL A 259 -6.84 -6.23 15.17
C VAL A 259 -5.95 -5.84 13.98
N ARG A 260 -6.51 -5.08 13.04
CA ARG A 260 -5.81 -4.67 11.81
C ARG A 260 -5.61 -3.16 11.77
N ARG A 261 -4.37 -2.73 11.51
CA ARG A 261 -4.09 -1.33 11.20
C ARG A 261 -4.59 -0.97 9.80
N LEU A 262 -4.71 0.32 9.52
CA LEU A 262 -4.88 0.82 8.16
C LEU A 262 -3.62 0.46 7.35
N ASN A 263 -3.80 -0.18 6.20
CA ASN A 263 -2.73 -0.33 5.23
C ASN A 263 -2.44 1.03 4.55
N ARG A 264 -1.40 1.12 3.71
CA ARG A 264 -0.96 2.38 3.09
C ARG A 264 -2.08 3.08 2.31
N THR A 265 -2.83 2.32 1.51
CA THR A 265 -3.93 2.88 0.71
C THR A 265 -5.09 3.34 1.60
N GLU A 266 -5.49 2.51 2.56
CA GLU A 266 -6.54 2.83 3.53
C GLU A 266 -6.18 4.09 4.34
N TYR A 267 -4.93 4.24 4.76
CA TYR A 267 -4.45 5.43 5.47
C TYR A 267 -4.57 6.69 4.60
N ASN A 268 -4.01 6.67 3.39
CA ASN A 268 -4.04 7.80 2.46
C ASN A 268 -5.49 8.23 2.13
N ASN A 269 -6.37 7.27 1.86
CA ASN A 269 -7.78 7.57 1.58
C ASN A 269 -8.49 8.14 2.81
N THR A 270 -8.23 7.56 3.98
CA THR A 270 -8.87 7.99 5.23
C THR A 270 -8.46 9.41 5.61
N VAL A 271 -7.18 9.76 5.54
CA VAL A 271 -6.73 11.13 5.87
C VAL A 271 -7.23 12.15 4.86
N ARG A 272 -7.34 11.77 3.57
CA ARG A 272 -7.96 12.62 2.54
C ARG A 272 -9.42 12.91 2.89
N ASP A 273 -10.20 11.88 3.18
CA ASP A 273 -11.64 12.03 3.43
C ASP A 273 -11.93 12.65 4.81
N LEU A 274 -11.03 12.51 5.77
CA LEU A 274 -11.15 13.08 7.11
C LEU A 274 -10.73 14.57 7.16
N LEU A 275 -9.62 14.93 6.50
CA LEU A 275 -9.02 16.28 6.60
C LEU A 275 -9.33 17.16 5.39
N GLY A 276 -9.73 16.58 4.26
CA GLY A 276 -9.94 17.30 3.00
C GLY A 276 -8.64 17.72 2.30
N VAL A 277 -7.52 17.06 2.59
CA VAL A 277 -6.21 17.31 1.95
C VAL A 277 -5.82 16.16 1.04
N ASN A 278 -5.27 16.46 -0.14
CA ASN A 278 -4.89 15.46 -1.15
C ASN A 278 -3.45 14.94 -0.99
N LEU A 279 -2.88 15.03 0.22
CA LEU A 279 -1.55 14.50 0.51
C LEU A 279 -1.58 12.97 0.62
N ARG A 280 -0.49 12.32 0.22
CA ARG A 280 -0.33 10.86 0.22
C ARG A 280 0.90 10.40 1.03
N PRO A 281 0.98 10.73 2.33
CA PRO A 281 2.19 10.47 3.12
C PRO A 281 2.51 8.98 3.27
N ALA A 282 1.53 8.07 3.14
CA ALA A 282 1.77 6.64 3.23
C ALA A 282 2.50 6.06 2.01
N ASP A 283 2.69 6.84 0.94
CA ASP A 283 3.53 6.42 -0.18
C ASP A 283 5.01 6.28 0.27
N ASP A 284 5.43 6.95 1.35
CA ASP A 284 6.78 6.87 1.96
C ASP A 284 6.89 5.85 3.11
N PHE A 285 5.84 5.09 3.40
CA PHE A 285 5.87 4.06 4.44
C PHE A 285 6.54 2.78 3.92
N PRO A 286 7.09 1.93 4.82
CA PRO A 286 7.43 0.56 4.47
C PRO A 286 6.25 -0.14 3.80
N SER A 287 6.52 -1.01 2.83
CA SER A 287 5.48 -1.81 2.17
C SER A 287 4.73 -2.67 3.18
N ASP A 288 3.42 -2.82 2.95
CA ASP A 288 2.59 -3.73 3.73
C ASP A 288 2.86 -5.17 3.28
N ASP A 289 2.92 -6.09 4.24
CA ASP A 289 3.01 -7.52 3.96
C ASP A 289 1.72 -8.04 3.33
N VAL A 290 1.84 -9.02 2.45
CA VAL A 290 0.71 -9.63 1.73
C VAL A 290 0.40 -10.99 2.33
N GLY A 291 -0.82 -11.15 2.86
CA GLY A 291 -1.34 -12.42 3.38
C GLY A 291 -2.51 -12.87 2.50
N TYR A 292 -2.61 -14.17 2.20
CA TYR A 292 -3.72 -14.72 1.40
C TYR A 292 -4.00 -13.98 0.06
N GLY A 293 -2.98 -13.31 -0.49
CA GLY A 293 -3.07 -12.50 -1.71
C GLY A 293 -3.47 -11.04 -1.54
N PHE A 294 -3.66 -10.54 -0.31
CA PHE A 294 -4.07 -9.15 -0.05
C PHE A 294 -3.21 -8.45 1.01
N ASP A 295 -3.02 -7.14 0.84
CA ASP A 295 -2.30 -6.24 1.75
C ASP A 295 -3.18 -5.62 2.86
N ASN A 296 -4.43 -6.09 3.03
CA ASN A 296 -5.34 -5.63 4.08
C ASN A 296 -5.63 -6.71 5.15
N ILE A 297 -4.78 -7.74 5.21
CA ILE A 297 -4.90 -8.88 6.12
C ILE A 297 -4.29 -8.56 7.49
N GLY A 298 -5.10 -8.62 8.55
CA GLY A 298 -4.67 -8.29 9.90
C GLY A 298 -3.52 -9.14 10.43
N ASP A 299 -3.45 -10.42 10.05
CA ASP A 299 -2.46 -11.37 10.58
C ASP A 299 -1.02 -11.07 10.17
N VAL A 300 -0.82 -10.28 9.11
CA VAL A 300 0.51 -9.91 8.59
C VAL A 300 0.81 -8.41 8.72
N LEU A 301 -0.18 -7.59 9.12
CA LEU A 301 -0.01 -6.15 9.26
C LEU A 301 0.66 -5.77 10.59
N SER A 302 1.96 -6.01 10.67
CA SER A 302 2.79 -5.62 11.81
C SER A 302 3.00 -4.10 11.89
N LEU A 303 3.45 -3.62 13.06
CA LEU A 303 3.79 -2.20 13.30
C LEU A 303 5.28 -2.06 13.67
N PRO A 304 6.19 -1.99 12.68
CA PRO A 304 7.60 -1.76 12.94
C PRO A 304 7.85 -0.37 13.57
N PRO A 305 8.90 -0.18 14.38
CA PRO A 305 9.25 1.13 14.95
C PRO A 305 9.38 2.24 13.90
N LEU A 306 9.99 1.94 12.74
CA LEU A 306 10.12 2.88 11.62
C LEU A 306 8.76 3.36 11.11
N LEU A 307 7.75 2.49 11.08
CA LEU A 307 6.40 2.86 10.65
C LEU A 307 5.75 3.83 11.65
N MET A 308 6.01 3.68 12.95
CA MET A 308 5.54 4.63 13.95
C MET A 308 6.14 6.03 13.77
N GLU A 309 7.44 6.11 13.50
CA GLU A 309 8.10 7.39 13.18
C GLU A 309 7.50 8.04 11.92
N LYS A 310 7.20 7.23 10.90
CA LYS A 310 6.54 7.70 9.68
C LYS A 310 5.11 8.19 9.95
N TYR A 311 4.35 7.56 10.84
CA TYR A 311 3.03 8.06 11.24
C TYR A 311 3.11 9.42 11.94
N LEU A 312 4.09 9.63 12.82
CA LEU A 312 4.31 10.93 13.47
C LEU A 312 4.65 12.02 12.45
N GLY A 313 5.58 11.75 11.54
CA GLY A 313 5.93 12.69 10.46
C GLY A 313 4.77 12.93 9.49
N ALA A 314 3.95 11.92 9.22
CA ALA A 314 2.74 12.07 8.40
C ALA A 314 1.70 12.95 9.10
N ALA A 315 1.44 12.70 10.38
CA ALA A 315 0.51 13.47 11.19
C ALA A 315 0.91 14.95 11.25
N ASP A 316 2.20 15.24 11.42
CA ASP A 316 2.74 16.60 11.39
C ASP A 316 2.50 17.31 10.05
N LYS A 317 2.90 16.69 8.94
CA LYS A 317 2.67 17.23 7.59
C LYS A 317 1.18 17.45 7.30
N LEU A 318 0.33 16.51 7.71
CA LEU A 318 -1.10 16.56 7.48
C LEU A 318 -1.78 17.66 8.29
N SER A 319 -1.44 17.83 9.57
CA SER A 319 -2.05 18.87 10.41
C SER A 319 -1.65 20.27 9.95
N GLN A 320 -0.37 20.47 9.56
CA GLN A 320 0.10 21.74 9.01
C GLN A 320 -0.57 22.08 7.67
N ALA A 321 -0.80 21.09 6.82
CA ALA A 321 -1.50 21.28 5.55
C ALA A 321 -3.00 21.56 5.74
N ALA A 322 -3.62 20.94 6.74
CA ALA A 322 -5.06 21.04 7.00
C ALA A 322 -5.42 22.30 7.79
N ILE A 323 -4.60 22.70 8.76
CA ILE A 323 -4.86 23.83 9.65
C ILE A 323 -3.74 24.84 9.47
N ILE A 324 -4.06 26.00 8.90
CA ILE A 324 -3.11 27.12 8.83
C ILE A 324 -3.01 27.78 10.21
N SER A 325 -1.81 27.77 10.78
CA SER A 325 -1.43 28.56 11.95
C SER A 325 -0.55 29.72 11.53
N ILE A 326 -0.79 30.91 12.08
CA ILE A 326 0.05 32.10 11.86
C ILE A 326 0.57 32.52 13.23
N ASP A 327 1.88 32.45 13.41
CA ASP A 327 2.54 33.04 14.56
C ASP A 327 2.76 34.54 14.33
N PRO A 328 2.14 35.43 15.12
CA PRO A 328 2.37 36.87 15.01
C PRO A 328 3.83 37.28 15.25
N ASN A 329 4.62 36.45 15.92
CA ASN A 329 6.03 36.69 16.21
C ASN A 329 6.96 36.22 15.09
N ASP A 330 6.50 35.34 14.21
CA ASP A 330 7.28 34.79 13.09
C ASP A 330 6.49 34.80 11.78
N LEU A 331 6.20 36.01 11.29
CA LEU A 331 5.47 36.18 10.05
C LEU A 331 6.33 35.83 8.83
N PRO A 332 5.80 35.07 7.84
CA PRO A 332 6.51 34.76 6.61
C PRO A 332 7.02 36.02 5.89
N VAL A 333 8.27 36.00 5.44
CA VAL A 333 8.88 37.13 4.70
C VAL A 333 9.38 36.68 3.34
N LYS A 334 8.79 37.23 2.28
CA LYS A 334 9.33 37.09 0.92
C LYS A 334 10.12 38.33 0.56
N ARG A 335 11.37 38.17 0.12
CA ARG A 335 12.29 39.26 -0.20
C ARG A 335 12.65 39.24 -1.68
N TRP A 336 12.84 40.42 -2.24
CA TRP A 336 13.35 40.65 -3.58
C TRP A 336 14.43 41.70 -3.52
N LYS A 337 15.58 41.43 -4.16
CA LYS A 337 16.59 42.47 -4.40
C LYS A 337 16.09 43.41 -5.49
N GLY A 338 16.52 44.67 -5.47
CA GLY A 338 16.12 45.66 -6.50
C GLY A 338 16.40 45.19 -7.93
N ARG A 339 17.47 44.42 -8.13
CA ARG A 339 17.86 43.86 -9.44
C ARG A 339 16.99 42.69 -9.92
N GLU A 340 16.26 42.04 -9.02
CA GLU A 340 15.35 40.93 -9.32
C GLU A 340 13.97 41.44 -9.79
N LEU A 341 13.71 42.74 -9.69
CA LEU A 341 12.43 43.34 -10.05
C LEU A 341 12.30 43.47 -11.57
N GLU A 342 11.09 43.24 -12.09
CA GLU A 342 10.78 43.49 -13.49
C GLU A 342 10.84 44.99 -13.76
N ARG A 343 11.79 45.43 -14.58
CA ARG A 343 12.17 46.84 -14.67
C ARG A 343 11.79 47.48 -16.00
N SER A 344 11.34 48.74 -15.93
CA SER A 344 11.18 49.59 -17.11
C SER A 344 12.53 49.95 -17.75
N LYS A 345 12.53 50.41 -19.01
CA LYS A 345 13.78 50.72 -19.77
C LYS A 345 14.66 51.81 -19.14
N VAL A 346 14.08 52.57 -18.21
CA VAL A 346 14.69 53.72 -17.54
C VAL A 346 15.34 53.33 -16.21
N ALA A 347 15.28 52.04 -15.87
CA ALA A 347 15.89 51.51 -14.66
C ALA A 347 17.22 50.81 -14.99
N HIS A 348 18.27 51.20 -14.28
CA HIS A 348 19.62 50.65 -14.43
C HIS A 348 20.09 50.00 -13.14
N ASP A 349 21.10 49.14 -13.26
CA ASP A 349 21.79 48.56 -12.11
C ASP A 349 22.52 49.63 -11.30
N HIS A 350 22.45 49.54 -9.98
CA HIS A 350 23.06 50.50 -9.08
C HIS A 350 23.74 49.80 -7.89
N GLY A 351 24.97 50.22 -7.54
CA GLY A 351 25.78 49.59 -6.49
C GLY A 351 26.45 48.26 -6.89
N SER A 352 26.94 47.51 -5.91
CA SER A 352 27.54 46.18 -6.09
C SER A 352 26.47 45.11 -6.36
N GLU A 353 26.88 43.89 -6.70
CA GLU A 353 25.95 42.78 -6.94
C GLU A 353 25.32 42.25 -5.63
N GLU A 354 26.04 42.35 -4.51
CA GLU A 354 25.58 41.86 -3.21
C GLU A 354 24.71 42.87 -2.45
N GLU A 355 25.04 44.17 -2.53
CA GLU A 355 24.39 45.24 -1.75
C GLU A 355 23.65 46.27 -2.61
N GLY A 356 23.72 46.14 -3.93
CA GLY A 356 23.11 47.08 -4.88
C GLY A 356 21.67 46.75 -5.26
N GLY A 357 21.00 47.75 -5.83
CA GLY A 357 19.63 47.69 -6.29
C GLY A 357 19.49 48.15 -7.73
N ILE A 358 18.36 48.80 -8.02
CA ILE A 358 18.12 49.50 -9.28
C ILE A 358 17.95 50.99 -9.04
N ILE A 359 18.34 51.78 -10.02
CA ILE A 359 18.13 53.24 -10.06
C ILE A 359 17.20 53.55 -11.24
N LEU A 360 16.09 54.22 -10.98
CA LEU A 360 15.19 54.76 -12.00
C LEU A 360 15.64 56.19 -12.30
N VAL A 361 16.17 56.40 -13.51
CA VAL A 361 16.73 57.69 -13.93
C VAL A 361 15.74 58.59 -14.66
N SER A 362 14.52 58.11 -14.87
CA SER A 362 13.38 58.92 -15.30
C SER A 362 12.09 58.27 -14.83
N THR A 363 10.95 58.88 -15.11
CA THR A 363 9.65 58.29 -14.80
C THR A 363 9.52 56.87 -15.36
N GLY A 364 9.27 55.92 -14.48
CA GLY A 364 9.16 54.50 -14.80
C GLY A 364 8.79 53.68 -13.57
N ASP A 365 8.59 52.38 -13.76
CA ASP A 365 8.19 51.45 -12.71
C ASP A 365 9.19 50.28 -12.59
N ALA A 366 9.27 49.72 -11.38
CA ALA A 366 9.83 48.41 -11.08
C ALA A 366 8.72 47.53 -10.48
N THR A 367 8.46 46.36 -11.07
CA THR A 367 7.30 45.53 -10.75
C THR A 367 7.71 44.20 -10.12
N ILE A 368 6.90 43.76 -9.16
CA ILE A 368 7.07 42.54 -8.40
C ILE A 368 5.85 41.66 -8.68
N PRO A 369 6.02 40.52 -9.38
CA PRO A 369 4.99 39.50 -9.41
C PRO A 369 4.95 38.78 -8.05
N VAL A 370 3.81 38.92 -7.36
CA VAL A 370 3.59 38.32 -6.05
C VAL A 370 2.51 37.24 -6.18
N ASN A 371 2.87 35.99 -5.90
CA ASN A 371 1.89 34.94 -5.64
C ASN A 371 1.48 35.01 -4.17
N VAL A 372 0.27 35.46 -3.90
CA VAL A 372 -0.29 35.62 -2.55
C VAL A 372 -0.92 34.29 -2.13
N PRO A 373 -0.37 33.60 -1.11
CA PRO A 373 -0.84 32.26 -0.74
C PRO A 373 -2.21 32.28 -0.06
N LEU A 374 -2.54 33.35 0.67
CA LEU A 374 -3.78 33.48 1.45
C LEU A 374 -4.31 34.91 1.35
N SER A 375 -5.63 35.05 1.27
CA SER A 375 -6.24 36.39 1.35
C SER A 375 -6.05 36.94 2.77
N GLY A 376 -5.35 38.06 2.92
CA GLY A 376 -4.89 38.52 4.23
C GLY A 376 -4.36 39.95 4.27
N GLU A 377 -4.03 40.38 5.47
CA GLU A 377 -3.31 41.62 5.73
C GLU A 377 -1.80 41.34 5.70
N TYR A 378 -1.07 42.08 4.87
CA TYR A 378 0.37 41.99 4.67
C TYR A 378 1.01 43.36 4.92
N THR A 379 2.32 43.40 5.09
CA THR A 379 3.10 44.63 5.09
C THR A 379 4.16 44.58 4.00
N LEU A 380 4.08 45.48 3.03
CA LEU A 380 5.14 45.71 2.07
C LEU A 380 6.17 46.66 2.68
N LYS A 381 7.44 46.23 2.72
CA LYS A 381 8.59 47.02 3.15
C LYS A 381 9.49 47.26 1.95
N ILE A 382 9.82 48.51 1.66
CA ILE A 382 10.64 48.93 0.53
C ILE A 382 11.84 49.66 1.07
N VAL A 383 13.05 49.22 0.73
CA VAL A 383 14.28 49.94 1.06
C VAL A 383 14.64 50.81 -0.13
N ALA A 384 14.58 52.12 0.04
CA ALA A 384 14.78 53.08 -1.04
C ALA A 384 15.64 54.28 -0.60
N ALA A 385 16.24 54.93 -1.60
CA ALA A 385 17.03 56.14 -1.45
C ALA A 385 16.84 57.04 -2.69
N GLU A 386 17.39 58.24 -2.64
CA GLU A 386 17.41 59.16 -3.78
C GLU A 386 18.83 59.64 -4.10
N THR A 387 19.00 60.05 -5.36
CA THR A 387 20.00 61.05 -5.72
C THR A 387 19.24 62.36 -5.93
N PRO A 388 19.45 63.38 -5.07
CA PRO A 388 18.55 64.53 -5.07
C PRO A 388 18.98 65.56 -6.13
N ALA A 389 18.03 66.09 -6.89
CA ALA A 389 18.21 67.27 -7.73
C ALA A 389 16.99 68.20 -7.63
N GLY A 390 17.18 69.49 -7.90
CA GLY A 390 16.14 70.51 -7.74
C GLY A 390 15.74 70.76 -6.28
N THR A 391 14.53 71.29 -6.08
CA THR A 391 13.95 71.64 -4.77
C THR A 391 13.18 70.51 -4.11
N ASP A 392 12.59 69.62 -4.92
CA ASP A 392 11.75 68.53 -4.41
C ASP A 392 12.57 67.24 -4.21
N ARG A 393 12.01 66.31 -3.44
CA ARG A 393 12.54 64.96 -3.20
C ARG A 393 11.94 63.94 -4.16
N SER A 394 12.57 62.78 -4.32
CA SER A 394 12.05 61.70 -5.15
C SER A 394 10.71 61.17 -4.61
N LYS A 395 9.71 61.01 -5.49
CA LYS A 395 8.40 60.45 -5.18
C LYS A 395 8.30 59.01 -5.63
N LEU A 396 8.20 58.10 -4.66
CA LEU A 396 8.00 56.66 -4.85
C LEU A 396 6.50 56.35 -4.75
N ALA A 397 5.87 55.99 -5.87
CA ALA A 397 4.50 55.47 -5.89
C ALA A 397 4.48 53.96 -5.69
N VAL A 398 3.61 53.47 -4.81
CA VAL A 398 3.29 52.05 -4.71
C VAL A 398 1.93 51.82 -5.36
N LYS A 399 1.89 50.95 -6.37
CA LYS A 399 0.68 50.57 -7.10
C LYS A 399 0.41 49.08 -6.92
N LEU A 400 -0.85 48.71 -6.76
CA LEU A 400 -1.30 47.31 -6.75
C LEU A 400 -2.20 47.09 -7.96
N ASP A 401 -1.79 46.18 -8.85
CA ASP A 401 -2.47 45.85 -10.11
C ASP A 401 -2.80 47.09 -10.96
N GLY A 402 -1.87 48.05 -10.97
CA GLY A 402 -1.99 49.31 -11.71
C GLY A 402 -2.69 50.45 -10.96
N GLN A 403 -3.38 50.17 -9.85
CA GLN A 403 -4.00 51.20 -9.01
C GLN A 403 -2.98 51.77 -8.02
N GLU A 404 -2.79 53.09 -8.03
CA GLU A 404 -1.93 53.78 -7.05
C GLU A 404 -2.56 53.72 -5.65
N LEU A 405 -1.78 53.22 -4.68
CA LEU A 405 -2.21 53.09 -3.29
C LEU A 405 -1.65 54.21 -2.41
N LYS A 406 -0.36 54.52 -2.57
CA LYS A 406 0.33 55.51 -1.77
C LYS A 406 1.56 56.05 -2.48
N VAL A 407 1.87 57.32 -2.26
CA VAL A 407 3.11 57.97 -2.68
C VAL A 407 3.94 58.32 -1.45
N PHE A 408 5.20 57.91 -1.43
CA PHE A 408 6.18 58.26 -0.42
C PHE A 408 7.13 59.33 -0.96
N GLU A 409 7.48 60.28 -0.09
CA GLU A 409 8.58 61.20 -0.34
C GLU A 409 9.88 60.58 0.19
N VAL A 410 10.85 60.36 -0.69
CA VAL A 410 12.11 59.67 -0.39
C VAL A 410 13.20 60.71 -0.20
N ALA A 411 13.55 61.01 1.05
CA ALA A 411 14.65 61.93 1.40
C ALA A 411 15.94 61.21 1.81
N ALA A 412 15.91 59.88 1.88
CA ALA A 412 17.04 59.04 2.26
C ALA A 412 18.15 59.12 1.20
N ASN A 413 19.40 59.30 1.63
CA ASN A 413 20.53 59.33 0.72
C ASN A 413 21.01 57.90 0.38
N GLU A 414 21.64 57.76 -0.79
CA GLU A 414 22.15 56.47 -1.31
C GLU A 414 23.03 55.68 -0.33
N ARG A 415 23.83 56.35 0.52
CA ARG A 415 24.72 55.67 1.49
C ARG A 415 24.00 55.17 2.73
N LYS A 416 22.80 55.69 2.99
CA LYS A 416 21.96 55.30 4.12
C LYS A 416 20.50 55.22 3.67
N PRO A 417 20.14 54.18 2.88
CA PRO A 417 18.77 53.94 2.48
C PRO A 417 17.84 53.75 3.68
N GLU A 418 16.58 54.13 3.53
CA GLU A 418 15.56 53.98 4.58
C GLU A 418 14.46 53.01 4.15
N THR A 419 13.76 52.44 5.14
CA THR A 419 12.66 51.50 4.89
C THR A 419 11.32 52.22 4.93
N TYR A 420 10.58 52.14 3.83
CA TYR A 420 9.21 52.62 3.68
C TYR A 420 8.26 51.43 3.82
N SER A 421 7.29 51.52 4.74
CA SER A 421 6.35 50.43 5.02
C SER A 421 4.91 50.81 4.65
N LEU A 422 4.20 49.88 4.02
CA LEU A 422 2.80 50.03 3.62
C LEU A 422 2.02 48.75 3.98
N PRO A 423 1.01 48.82 4.87
CA PRO A 423 0.07 47.72 5.03
C PRO A 423 -0.75 47.53 3.74
N LEU A 424 -0.92 46.29 3.33
CA LEU A 424 -1.66 45.87 2.14
C LEU A 424 -2.68 44.81 2.50
N THR A 425 -3.90 44.96 2.01
CA THR A 425 -4.86 43.85 1.99
C THR A 425 -4.75 43.16 0.65
N LEU A 426 -4.30 41.91 0.64
CA LEU A 426 -4.08 41.14 -0.58
C LEU A 426 -5.06 39.98 -0.65
N MET A 427 -5.64 39.77 -1.81
CA MET A 427 -6.43 38.57 -2.11
C MET A 427 -5.52 37.47 -2.66
N GLN A 428 -5.85 36.22 -2.36
CA GLN A 428 -5.13 35.04 -2.85
C GLN A 428 -4.97 35.05 -4.38
N GLY A 429 -3.81 34.58 -4.84
CA GLY A 429 -3.49 34.44 -6.26
C GLY A 429 -2.38 35.39 -6.73
N GLN A 430 -2.23 35.50 -8.05
CA GLN A 430 -1.21 36.34 -8.67
C GLN A 430 -1.61 37.82 -8.59
N ARG A 431 -0.76 38.64 -8.00
CA ARG A 431 -0.88 40.09 -7.88
C ARG A 431 0.38 40.77 -8.39
N LYS A 432 0.25 42.01 -8.86
CA LYS A 432 1.39 42.82 -9.30
C LYS A 432 1.55 44.04 -8.41
N VAL A 433 2.69 44.16 -7.77
CA VAL A 433 3.05 45.37 -7.00
C VAL A 433 4.07 46.16 -7.81
N SER A 434 3.77 47.40 -8.17
CA SER A 434 4.68 48.27 -8.91
C SER A 434 5.17 49.43 -8.05
N LEU A 435 6.46 49.71 -8.15
CA LEU A 435 7.19 50.77 -7.46
C LEU A 435 7.60 51.80 -8.52
N GLY A 436 6.91 52.93 -8.56
CA GLY A 436 7.03 53.94 -9.60
C GLY A 436 7.78 55.19 -9.16
N PHE A 437 8.61 55.75 -10.04
CA PHE A 437 9.21 57.08 -9.86
C PHE A 437 8.37 58.14 -10.58
N LEU A 438 7.77 59.09 -9.86
CA LEU A 438 6.75 59.99 -10.43
C LEU A 438 7.24 61.37 -10.86
N ASN A 439 8.31 61.89 -10.25
CA ASN A 439 8.71 63.30 -10.42
C ASN A 439 10.16 63.43 -10.88
N ASP A 440 10.40 62.91 -12.08
CA ASP A 440 11.65 63.07 -12.81
C ASP A 440 12.05 64.56 -12.92
N PHE A 441 13.36 64.83 -12.81
CA PHE A 441 13.90 66.18 -12.85
C PHE A 441 15.36 66.18 -13.29
N TYR A 442 15.66 66.92 -14.37
CA TYR A 442 17.01 67.10 -14.90
C TYR A 442 17.33 68.58 -15.13
N ASP A 443 18.47 69.05 -14.60
CA ASP A 443 19.03 70.39 -14.81
C ASP A 443 20.51 70.30 -15.25
N GLU A 444 20.73 70.39 -16.56
CA GLU A 444 22.06 70.36 -17.17
C GLU A 444 22.97 71.51 -16.68
N LYS A 445 22.38 72.64 -16.23
CA LYS A 445 23.09 73.85 -15.82
C LYS A 445 23.47 73.85 -14.35
N ALA A 446 23.11 72.82 -13.58
CA ALA A 446 23.47 72.76 -12.17
C ALA A 446 25.00 72.73 -11.99
N LYS A 447 25.49 73.61 -11.09
CA LYS A 447 26.93 73.81 -10.82
C LYS A 447 27.60 72.56 -10.24
N ASP A 448 26.86 71.79 -9.44
CA ASP A 448 27.31 70.48 -8.93
C ASP A 448 26.80 69.39 -9.88
N PRO A 449 27.68 68.67 -10.59
CA PRO A 449 27.28 67.58 -11.47
C PRO A 449 26.46 66.49 -10.79
N LYS A 450 26.62 66.29 -9.47
CA LYS A 450 25.89 65.28 -8.69
C LYS A 450 24.47 65.69 -8.33
N ARG A 451 24.10 66.94 -8.61
CA ARG A 451 22.78 67.54 -8.32
C ARG A 451 22.01 67.85 -9.61
N ARG A 452 22.45 67.32 -10.75
CA ARG A 452 21.84 67.55 -12.06
C ARG A 452 20.60 66.71 -12.29
N ASP A 453 20.55 65.51 -11.72
CA ASP A 453 19.53 64.53 -12.04
C ASP A 453 18.90 63.96 -10.77
N ARG A 454 17.57 63.89 -10.73
CA ARG A 454 16.84 63.32 -9.61
C ARG A 454 16.50 61.89 -9.95
N ASN A 455 17.03 60.96 -9.18
CA ASN A 455 16.76 59.55 -9.39
C ASN A 455 16.19 58.89 -8.13
N LEU A 456 15.40 57.85 -8.34
CA LEU A 456 14.91 56.97 -7.28
C LEU A 456 15.70 55.67 -7.30
N ILE A 457 16.27 55.30 -6.16
CA ILE A 457 17.00 54.05 -5.97
C ILE A 457 16.12 53.10 -5.16
N ILE A 458 15.89 51.90 -5.68
CA ILE A 458 15.20 50.81 -4.99
C ILE A 458 16.24 49.73 -4.69
N VAL A 459 16.58 49.56 -3.42
CA VAL A 459 17.58 48.60 -2.95
C VAL A 459 16.95 47.21 -2.83
N SER A 460 15.80 47.11 -2.17
CA SER A 460 15.07 45.86 -2.02
C SER A 460 13.60 46.10 -1.68
N ALA A 461 12.80 45.06 -1.85
CA ALA A 461 11.44 45.01 -1.36
C ALA A 461 11.22 43.70 -0.59
N ALA A 462 10.35 43.74 0.40
CA ALA A 462 9.94 42.56 1.16
C ALA A 462 8.44 42.62 1.45
N LEU A 463 7.76 41.48 1.30
CA LEU A 463 6.37 41.32 1.70
C LEU A 463 6.36 40.44 2.95
N VAL A 464 5.84 40.98 4.04
CA VAL A 464 5.73 40.32 5.35
C VAL A 464 4.27 39.97 5.60
N GLY A 465 3.99 38.72 5.96
CA GLY A 465 2.65 38.27 6.36
C GLY A 465 2.14 37.04 5.61
N PRO A 466 0.85 36.70 5.77
CA PRO A 466 -0.18 37.57 6.34
C PRO A 466 -0.09 37.68 7.87
N SER A 467 -0.27 38.87 8.43
CA SER A 467 -0.45 39.08 9.88
C SER A 467 -1.84 38.70 10.37
N LYS A 468 -2.80 38.66 9.44
CA LYS A 468 -4.18 38.24 9.67
C LYS A 468 -4.76 37.70 8.37
N VAL A 469 -5.45 36.57 8.42
CA VAL A 469 -6.22 36.04 7.27
C VAL A 469 -7.59 36.70 7.24
N LEU A 470 -8.06 37.08 6.05
CA LEU A 470 -9.39 37.61 5.86
C LEU A 470 -10.46 36.50 5.91
N PRO A 471 -11.72 36.81 6.24
CA PRO A 471 -12.82 35.85 6.12
C PRO A 471 -12.90 35.26 4.71
N GLY A 472 -13.00 33.93 4.62
CA GLY A 472 -12.96 33.20 3.33
C GLY A 472 -11.57 33.05 2.71
N GLY A 473 -10.51 33.55 3.37
CA GLY A 473 -9.12 33.38 2.95
C GLY A 473 -8.49 32.04 3.35
N TYR A 474 -9.15 31.28 4.23
CA TYR A 474 -8.72 29.94 4.64
C TYR A 474 -9.23 28.86 3.66
N PRO A 475 -8.43 27.82 3.37
CA PRO A 475 -8.88 26.64 2.63
C PRO A 475 -10.03 25.91 3.34
N ALA A 476 -10.83 25.16 2.58
CA ALA A 476 -11.94 24.38 3.11
C ALA A 476 -11.52 23.41 4.23
N ALA A 477 -10.35 22.78 4.10
CA ALA A 477 -9.77 21.90 5.13
C ALA A 477 -9.65 22.60 6.49
N HIS A 478 -9.13 23.84 6.50
CA HIS A 478 -8.99 24.62 7.73
C HIS A 478 -10.36 24.96 8.31
N THR A 479 -11.28 25.49 7.50
CA THR A 479 -12.61 25.90 7.99
C THR A 479 -13.47 24.72 8.45
N ASN A 480 -13.20 23.51 7.95
CA ASN A 480 -13.89 22.30 8.38
C ASN A 480 -13.40 21.80 9.75
N LEU A 481 -12.12 22.04 10.08
CA LEU A 481 -11.50 21.62 11.34
C LEU A 481 -11.53 22.70 12.42
N VAL A 482 -11.45 23.97 12.04
CA VAL A 482 -11.47 25.14 12.93
C VAL A 482 -12.67 26.00 12.55
N LYS A 483 -13.84 25.64 13.10
CA LYS A 483 -15.11 26.36 12.89
C LYS A 483 -15.31 27.46 13.92
N VAL A 484 -14.80 27.21 15.13
CA VAL A 484 -14.94 28.08 16.29
C VAL A 484 -13.56 28.43 16.82
N VAL A 485 -13.29 29.72 16.99
CA VAL A 485 -12.09 30.22 17.65
C VAL A 485 -12.47 30.84 19.00
N PRO A 486 -11.57 30.83 20.00
CA PRO A 486 -11.83 31.49 21.28
C PRO A 486 -11.99 33.00 21.08
N VAL A 487 -12.96 33.60 21.78
CA VAL A 487 -13.26 35.04 21.69
C VAL A 487 -13.31 35.63 23.11
N GLN A 488 -12.75 36.82 23.29
CA GLN A 488 -12.87 37.59 24.54
C GLN A 488 -14.07 38.55 24.48
N GLY A 489 -14.82 38.72 25.59
CA GLY A 489 -15.94 39.67 25.69
C GLY A 489 -17.33 39.03 25.86
N GLU A 490 -18.40 39.77 25.54
CA GLU A 490 -19.77 39.22 25.56
C GLU A 490 -19.94 38.11 24.51
N GLY A 491 -20.45 36.95 24.91
CA GLY A 491 -20.47 35.74 24.07
C GLY A 491 -19.14 34.97 24.02
N ALA A 492 -18.20 35.27 24.93
CA ALA A 492 -16.90 34.60 25.02
C ALA A 492 -17.02 33.08 25.09
N LYS A 493 -16.21 32.42 24.27
CA LYS A 493 -15.94 30.98 24.37
C LYS A 493 -14.53 30.80 24.90
N SER A 494 -14.39 29.96 25.93
CA SER A 494 -13.07 29.57 26.43
C SER A 494 -12.29 28.78 25.37
N VAL A 495 -10.98 28.68 25.54
CA VAL A 495 -10.13 27.82 24.69
C VAL A 495 -10.63 26.38 24.71
N GLY A 496 -10.95 25.85 25.89
CA GLY A 496 -11.47 24.50 26.06
C GLY A 496 -12.81 24.28 25.35
N ASP A 497 -13.75 25.21 25.46
CA ASP A 497 -15.07 25.09 24.81
C ASP A 497 -14.95 25.13 23.28
N ALA A 498 -14.16 26.09 22.75
CA ALA A 498 -13.92 26.21 21.32
C ALA A 498 -13.20 24.97 20.76
N ALA A 499 -12.17 24.49 21.46
CA ALA A 499 -11.45 23.27 21.10
C ALA A 499 -12.37 22.05 21.12
N ARG A 500 -13.22 21.91 22.14
CA ARG A 500 -14.17 20.79 22.27
C ARG A 500 -15.17 20.76 21.11
N GLU A 501 -15.73 21.91 20.76
CA GLU A 501 -16.72 22.01 19.67
C GLU A 501 -16.12 21.66 18.29
N ASN A 502 -14.85 22.00 18.07
CA ASN A 502 -14.12 21.61 16.86
C ASN A 502 -13.70 20.12 16.89
N LEU A 503 -13.11 19.65 18.00
CA LEU A 503 -12.49 18.34 18.10
C LEU A 503 -13.50 17.20 18.26
N ALA A 504 -14.62 17.39 18.97
CA ALA A 504 -15.61 16.32 19.19
C ALA A 504 -16.13 15.66 17.89
N PRO A 505 -16.62 16.43 16.89
CA PRO A 505 -17.05 15.84 15.61
C PRO A 505 -15.87 15.24 14.84
N PHE A 506 -14.70 15.88 14.87
CA PHE A 506 -13.49 15.40 14.21
C PHE A 506 -13.02 14.04 14.76
N ILE A 507 -12.90 13.91 16.08
CA ILE A 507 -12.47 12.68 16.76
C ILE A 507 -13.50 11.56 16.52
N THR A 508 -14.80 11.89 16.60
CA THR A 508 -15.88 10.93 16.32
C THR A 508 -15.77 10.34 14.91
N ARG A 509 -15.46 11.19 13.92
CA ARG A 509 -15.18 10.78 12.55
C ARG A 509 -13.89 9.96 12.47
N ALA A 510 -12.79 10.46 13.03
CA ALA A 510 -11.48 9.81 13.00
C ALA A 510 -11.51 8.39 13.61
N PHE A 511 -12.19 8.21 14.73
CA PHE A 511 -12.32 6.92 15.43
C PHE A 511 -13.46 6.06 14.90
N ARG A 512 -14.23 6.57 13.92
CA ARG A 512 -15.35 5.87 13.26
C ARG A 512 -16.46 5.45 14.23
N ARG A 513 -16.55 6.09 15.39
CA ARG A 513 -17.56 5.85 16.43
C ARG A 513 -17.74 7.12 17.28
N PRO A 514 -18.81 7.24 18.07
CA PRO A 514 -18.94 8.30 19.06
C PRO A 514 -17.71 8.29 19.99
N ALA A 515 -17.00 9.41 20.01
CA ALA A 515 -15.88 9.62 20.93
C ALA A 515 -16.44 9.85 22.34
N LYS A 516 -15.82 9.25 23.35
CA LYS A 516 -16.20 9.47 24.76
C LYS A 516 -15.72 10.83 25.23
N ASP A 517 -16.41 11.41 26.21
CA ASP A 517 -16.08 12.74 26.73
C ASP A 517 -14.67 12.78 27.34
N GLU A 518 -14.23 11.69 27.98
CA GLU A 518 -12.89 11.58 28.54
C GLU A 518 -11.81 11.45 27.45
N GLU A 519 -12.16 10.91 26.28
CA GLU A 519 -11.26 10.85 25.13
C GLU A 519 -11.08 12.26 24.55
N ILE A 520 -12.17 12.98 24.34
CA ILE A 520 -12.16 14.35 23.80
C ILE A 520 -11.38 15.28 24.74
N ALA A 521 -11.61 15.19 26.05
CA ALA A 521 -10.96 16.04 27.05
C ALA A 521 -9.43 15.94 27.01
N LYS A 522 -8.86 14.76 26.73
CA LYS A 522 -7.41 14.58 26.58
C LYS A 522 -6.84 15.42 25.45
N TYR A 523 -7.51 15.46 24.30
CA TYR A 523 -7.04 16.22 23.14
C TYR A 523 -7.30 17.72 23.31
N VAL A 524 -8.42 18.10 23.94
CA VAL A 524 -8.70 19.51 24.31
C VAL A 524 -7.60 20.06 25.22
N SER A 525 -7.15 19.28 26.20
CA SER A 525 -6.07 19.70 27.10
C SER A 525 -4.76 20.01 26.37
N LEU A 526 -4.46 19.34 25.25
CA LEU A 526 -3.28 19.67 24.42
C LEU A 526 -3.40 21.07 23.81
N VAL A 527 -4.60 21.43 23.34
CA VAL A 527 -4.87 22.78 22.81
C VAL A 527 -4.71 23.83 23.90
N GLU A 528 -5.29 23.59 25.08
CA GLU A 528 -5.19 24.49 26.22
C GLU A 528 -3.74 24.69 26.67
N GLN A 529 -2.94 23.62 26.72
CA GLN A 529 -1.51 23.69 27.07
C GLN A 529 -0.70 24.50 26.05
N ALA A 530 -0.93 24.29 24.76
CA ALA A 530 -0.26 25.05 23.70
C ALA A 530 -0.58 26.55 23.81
N VAL A 531 -1.86 26.90 23.95
CA VAL A 531 -2.29 28.30 24.08
C VAL A 531 -1.77 28.92 25.38
N ALA A 532 -1.74 28.16 26.49
CA ALA A 532 -1.16 28.62 27.75
C ALA A 532 0.36 28.86 27.65
N ALA A 533 1.06 28.18 26.73
CA ALA A 533 2.46 28.42 26.41
C ALA A 533 2.71 29.63 25.49
N GLY A 534 1.65 30.30 25.04
CA GLY A 534 1.71 31.48 24.17
C GLY A 534 1.53 31.20 22.68
N GLU A 535 1.26 29.95 22.30
CA GLU A 535 1.03 29.56 20.91
C GLU A 535 -0.36 29.97 20.41
N PRO A 536 -0.54 30.19 19.09
CA PRO A 536 -1.86 30.40 18.50
C PRO A 536 -2.81 29.22 18.74
N PHE A 537 -4.11 29.49 18.81
CA PHE A 537 -5.14 28.45 18.99
C PHE A 537 -5.09 27.39 17.88
N GLU A 538 -4.87 27.83 16.64
CA GLU A 538 -4.72 26.99 15.46
C GLU A 538 -3.52 26.03 15.59
N PHE A 539 -2.42 26.47 16.20
CA PHE A 539 -1.29 25.60 16.50
C PHE A 539 -1.66 24.53 17.54
N GLY A 540 -2.36 24.92 18.62
CA GLY A 540 -2.90 23.95 19.57
C GLY A 540 -3.82 22.92 18.90
N MET A 541 -4.67 23.35 17.97
CA MET A 541 -5.50 22.46 17.15
C MET A 541 -4.67 21.52 16.26
N GLN A 542 -3.56 22.00 15.65
CA GLN A 542 -2.63 21.14 14.91
C GLN A 542 -2.08 20.03 15.81
N VAL A 543 -1.62 20.36 17.01
CA VAL A 543 -1.07 19.38 17.98
C VAL A 543 -2.13 18.34 18.37
N ALA A 544 -3.36 18.77 18.63
CA ALA A 544 -4.46 17.85 18.94
C ALA A 544 -4.78 16.92 17.76
N VAL A 545 -4.85 17.45 16.52
CA VAL A 545 -5.06 16.65 15.31
C VAL A 545 -3.93 15.65 15.11
N GLN A 546 -2.67 16.06 15.30
CA GLN A 546 -1.52 15.15 15.21
C GLN A 546 -1.68 13.98 16.18
N ALA A 547 -2.00 14.26 17.44
CA ALA A 547 -2.21 13.24 18.47
C ALA A 547 -3.37 12.29 18.14
N VAL A 548 -4.43 12.77 17.50
CA VAL A 548 -5.54 11.93 17.03
C VAL A 548 -5.08 11.01 15.89
N LEU A 549 -4.31 11.52 14.93
CA LEU A 549 -3.85 10.77 13.74
C LEU A 549 -2.81 9.68 14.07
N VAL A 550 -2.19 9.71 15.25
CA VAL A 550 -1.30 8.65 15.74
C VAL A 550 -1.91 7.80 16.86
N SER A 551 -3.18 8.05 17.20
CA SER A 551 -3.91 7.26 18.17
C SER A 551 -4.16 5.83 17.66
N PRO A 552 -4.09 4.80 18.52
CA PRO A 552 -4.52 3.46 18.15
C PRO A 552 -5.96 3.41 17.63
N HIS A 553 -6.85 4.25 18.15
CA HIS A 553 -8.25 4.32 17.69
C HIS A 553 -8.40 4.90 16.27
N PHE A 554 -7.40 5.60 15.77
CA PHE A 554 -7.35 6.05 14.38
C PHE A 554 -6.59 5.03 13.50
N LEU A 555 -5.39 4.63 13.93
CA LEU A 555 -4.51 3.76 13.14
C LEU A 555 -5.06 2.33 12.98
N PHE A 556 -5.89 1.86 13.91
CA PHE A 556 -6.47 0.52 13.89
C PHE A 556 -7.98 0.54 13.74
N ARG A 557 -8.50 -0.48 13.05
CA ARG A 557 -9.93 -0.80 13.05
C ARG A 557 -10.22 -1.69 14.24
N LEU A 558 -10.52 -1.04 15.36
CA LEU A 558 -10.84 -1.70 16.61
C LEU A 558 -12.34 -1.97 16.68
N GLU A 559 -12.67 -3.22 16.95
CA GLU A 559 -14.01 -3.66 17.30
C GLU A 559 -14.02 -4.00 18.79
N SER A 560 -15.09 -3.65 19.49
CA SER A 560 -15.23 -3.91 20.91
C SER A 560 -15.62 -5.36 21.11
N ASP A 561 -14.92 -6.06 22.00
CA ASP A 561 -15.29 -7.40 22.43
C ASP A 561 -15.43 -7.37 23.96
N ASN A 562 -16.62 -7.72 24.45
CA ASN A 562 -16.90 -7.76 25.88
C ASN A 562 -16.41 -9.07 26.52
N ASP A 563 -16.05 -10.07 25.70
CA ASP A 563 -15.58 -11.39 26.14
C ASP A 563 -14.47 -11.89 25.20
N PRO A 564 -13.33 -11.15 25.12
CA PRO A 564 -12.30 -11.36 24.10
C PRO A 564 -11.57 -12.69 24.20
N ASP A 565 -11.76 -13.46 25.27
CA ASP A 565 -11.13 -14.76 25.50
C ASP A 565 -12.13 -15.94 25.40
N ASN A 566 -13.33 -15.70 24.85
CA ASN A 566 -14.38 -16.71 24.75
C ASN A 566 -14.74 -17.05 23.28
N PRO A 567 -14.21 -18.18 22.75
CA PRO A 567 -14.45 -18.59 21.37
C PRO A 567 -15.86 -19.13 21.12
N LYS A 568 -16.66 -19.32 22.18
CA LYS A 568 -18.04 -19.84 22.10
C LYS A 568 -19.09 -18.74 22.13
N ASN A 569 -18.70 -17.50 22.43
CA ASN A 569 -19.61 -16.38 22.58
C ASN A 569 -19.58 -15.48 21.34
N ALA A 570 -20.18 -15.98 20.25
CA ALA A 570 -20.41 -15.17 19.07
C ALA A 570 -21.45 -14.08 19.38
N HIS A 571 -21.14 -12.83 19.03
CA HIS A 571 -22.01 -11.68 19.24
C HIS A 571 -22.04 -10.79 18.00
N ILE A 572 -23.14 -10.05 17.86
CA ILE A 572 -23.34 -9.10 16.76
C ILE A 572 -22.47 -7.87 17.00
N ILE A 573 -21.75 -7.44 15.96
CA ILE A 573 -20.98 -6.19 16.00
C ILE A 573 -21.92 -4.98 16.03
N ASN A 574 -21.49 -3.87 16.63
CA ASN A 574 -22.34 -2.68 16.69
C ASN A 574 -22.46 -1.99 15.32
N ALA A 575 -23.44 -1.09 15.17
CA ALA A 575 -23.74 -0.46 13.89
C ALA A 575 -22.59 0.42 13.35
N TYR A 576 -21.75 1.00 14.21
CA TYR A 576 -20.56 1.76 13.78
C TYR A 576 -19.44 0.83 13.27
N GLU A 577 -19.27 -0.32 13.91
CA GLU A 577 -18.35 -1.37 13.45
C GLU A 577 -18.81 -1.94 12.11
N LEU A 578 -20.11 -2.21 11.94
CA LEU A 578 -20.67 -2.64 10.66
C LEU A 578 -20.50 -1.59 9.56
N ALA A 579 -20.76 -0.31 9.84
CA ALA A 579 -20.48 0.79 8.93
C ALA A 579 -19.00 0.86 8.54
N SER A 580 -18.10 0.69 9.52
CA SER A 580 -16.66 0.65 9.29
C SER A 580 -16.27 -0.53 8.39
N ARG A 581 -16.71 -1.77 8.69
CA ARG A 581 -16.48 -2.94 7.84
C ARG A 581 -16.97 -2.70 6.41
N LEU A 582 -18.18 -2.17 6.24
CA LEU A 582 -18.76 -1.88 4.93
C LEU A 582 -17.97 -0.83 4.14
N SER A 583 -17.64 0.29 4.77
CA SER A 583 -16.89 1.39 4.14
C SER A 583 -15.50 1.00 3.69
N TYR A 584 -14.75 0.26 4.52
CA TYR A 584 -13.41 -0.17 4.13
C TYR A 584 -13.42 -1.32 3.13
N PHE A 585 -14.44 -2.19 3.18
CA PHE A 585 -14.63 -3.21 2.17
C PHE A 585 -14.87 -2.58 0.80
N LEU A 586 -15.79 -1.62 0.67
CA LEU A 586 -16.21 -1.10 -0.63
C LEU A 586 -15.41 0.11 -1.12
N TRP A 587 -14.93 0.95 -0.21
CA TRP A 587 -14.28 2.23 -0.53
C TRP A 587 -12.85 2.37 0.01
N SER A 588 -12.37 1.40 0.79
CA SER A 588 -11.05 1.45 1.45
C SER A 588 -10.79 2.77 2.18
N THR A 589 -11.82 3.29 2.84
CA THR A 589 -11.82 4.55 3.60
C THR A 589 -12.95 4.53 4.62
N MET A 590 -13.02 5.55 5.45
CA MET A 590 -14.01 5.70 6.51
C MET A 590 -15.46 5.85 5.99
N PRO A 591 -16.48 5.55 6.82
CA PRO A 591 -17.89 5.77 6.45
C PRO A 591 -18.15 7.22 6.06
N ASP A 592 -19.05 7.47 5.11
CA ASP A 592 -19.53 8.82 4.81
C ASP A 592 -20.61 9.28 5.81
N GLU A 593 -21.11 10.50 5.64
CA GLU A 593 -22.09 11.07 6.58
C GLU A 593 -23.40 10.26 6.63
N GLU A 594 -23.88 9.78 5.48
CA GLU A 594 -25.10 8.98 5.39
C GLU A 594 -24.95 7.62 6.11
N LEU A 595 -23.87 6.88 5.82
CA LEU A 595 -23.62 5.59 6.46
C LEU A 595 -23.37 5.75 7.97
N PHE A 596 -22.69 6.83 8.37
CA PHE A 596 -22.48 7.16 9.78
C PHE A 596 -23.79 7.56 10.49
N ALA A 597 -24.72 8.22 9.79
CA ALA A 597 -26.03 8.56 10.32
C ALA A 597 -26.92 7.33 10.53
N HIS A 598 -26.87 6.34 9.64
CA HIS A 598 -27.51 5.03 9.84
C HIS A 598 -26.89 4.27 11.02
N ALA A 599 -25.55 4.26 11.13
CA ALA A 599 -24.88 3.70 12.30
C ALA A 599 -25.34 4.35 13.61
N LYS A 600 -25.50 5.68 13.62
CA LYS A 600 -26.01 6.43 14.77
C LYS A 600 -27.46 6.08 15.13
N GLN A 601 -28.30 5.82 14.13
CA GLN A 601 -29.69 5.40 14.33
C GLN A 601 -29.82 3.94 14.76
N GLY A 602 -28.79 3.13 14.55
CA GLY A 602 -28.78 1.70 14.88
C GLY A 602 -29.60 0.85 13.91
N ASP A 603 -29.88 1.37 12.72
CA ASP A 603 -30.78 0.74 11.73
C ASP A 603 -30.04 -0.10 10.67
N LEU A 604 -28.70 -0.07 10.63
CA LEU A 604 -27.87 -0.90 9.73
C LEU A 604 -28.02 -2.40 9.95
N GLY A 605 -28.63 -2.84 11.07
CA GLY A 605 -29.01 -4.23 11.26
C GLY A 605 -30.19 -4.68 10.38
N ASN A 606 -30.96 -3.74 9.83
CA ASN A 606 -32.05 -4.01 8.90
C ASN A 606 -31.49 -4.29 7.50
N GLU A 607 -31.77 -5.48 6.97
CA GLU A 607 -31.22 -5.94 5.70
C GLU A 607 -31.68 -5.12 4.49
N LEU A 608 -32.87 -4.50 4.54
CA LEU A 608 -33.32 -3.63 3.46
C LEU A 608 -32.48 -2.34 3.39
N ILE A 609 -32.18 -1.76 4.54
CA ILE A 609 -31.33 -0.56 4.65
C ILE A 609 -29.90 -0.93 4.26
N LEU A 610 -29.40 -2.07 4.73
CA LEU A 610 -28.07 -2.57 4.38
C LEU A 610 -27.94 -2.79 2.86
N ASP A 611 -28.93 -3.41 2.23
CA ASP A 611 -28.97 -3.60 0.77
C ASP A 611 -28.99 -2.27 0.00
N ASP A 612 -29.75 -1.29 0.46
CA ASP A 612 -29.79 0.04 -0.15
C ASP A 612 -28.44 0.77 -0.02
N GLN A 613 -27.80 0.69 1.14
CA GLN A 613 -26.45 1.23 1.34
C GLN A 613 -25.42 0.52 0.45
N VAL A 614 -25.44 -0.81 0.34
CA VAL A 614 -24.56 -1.54 -0.59
C VAL A 614 -24.75 -1.05 -2.03
N ARG A 615 -26.00 -0.97 -2.52
CA ARG A 615 -26.27 -0.51 -3.90
C ARG A 615 -25.81 0.92 -4.13
N ARG A 616 -26.04 1.82 -3.18
CA ARG A 616 -25.57 3.21 -3.23
C ARG A 616 -24.05 3.25 -3.30
N MET A 617 -23.38 2.50 -2.43
CA MET A 617 -21.92 2.52 -2.31
C MET A 617 -21.21 1.91 -3.51
N LEU A 618 -21.77 0.87 -4.14
CA LEU A 618 -21.22 0.28 -5.37
C LEU A 618 -21.32 1.24 -6.56
N LYS A 619 -22.35 2.10 -6.62
CA LYS A 619 -22.53 3.13 -7.66
C LYS A 619 -21.69 4.39 -7.44
N ASP A 620 -21.25 4.64 -6.21
CA ASP A 620 -20.41 5.79 -5.88
C ASP A 620 -19.02 5.65 -6.54
N PRO A 621 -18.42 6.73 -7.08
CA PRO A 621 -17.09 6.68 -7.68
C PRO A 621 -15.99 6.08 -6.79
N ARG A 622 -16.14 6.18 -5.46
CA ARG A 622 -15.23 5.57 -4.47
C ARG A 622 -15.19 4.04 -4.55
N SER A 623 -16.18 3.38 -5.15
CA SER A 623 -16.15 1.93 -5.41
C SER A 623 -15.03 1.50 -6.35
N THR A 624 -14.39 2.44 -7.04
CA THR A 624 -13.12 2.20 -7.76
C THR A 624 -12.05 1.61 -6.84
N ALA A 625 -12.12 1.83 -5.52
CA ALA A 625 -11.25 1.19 -4.55
C ALA A 625 -11.31 -0.35 -4.62
N LEU A 626 -12.47 -0.97 -4.91
CA LEU A 626 -12.54 -2.42 -5.13
C LEU A 626 -11.72 -2.87 -6.35
N VAL A 627 -11.65 -2.04 -7.38
CA VAL A 627 -10.86 -2.34 -8.57
C VAL A 627 -9.36 -2.25 -8.23
N GLU A 628 -8.95 -1.15 -7.59
CA GLU A 628 -7.54 -0.85 -7.31
C GLU A 628 -6.95 -1.70 -6.17
N ASN A 629 -7.76 -2.05 -5.17
CA ASN A 629 -7.30 -2.72 -3.96
C ASN A 629 -7.70 -4.18 -3.89
N PHE A 630 -8.86 -4.59 -4.42
CA PHE A 630 -9.20 -6.01 -4.49
C PHE A 630 -8.75 -6.62 -5.81
N ALA A 631 -9.25 -6.12 -6.94
CA ALA A 631 -9.12 -6.82 -8.21
C ALA A 631 -7.68 -6.83 -8.76
N GLU A 632 -6.92 -5.76 -8.58
CA GLU A 632 -5.48 -5.76 -8.94
C GLU A 632 -4.64 -6.74 -8.14
N GLN A 633 -5.00 -6.99 -6.87
CA GLN A 633 -4.31 -7.96 -6.04
C GLN A 633 -4.75 -9.39 -6.38
N TRP A 634 -6.07 -9.61 -6.50
CA TRP A 634 -6.65 -10.88 -6.93
C TRP A 634 -6.05 -11.35 -8.25
N LEU A 635 -6.05 -10.50 -9.27
CA LEU A 635 -5.52 -10.80 -10.60
C LEU A 635 -4.01 -10.60 -10.73
N GLN A 636 -3.32 -10.22 -9.64
CA GLN A 636 -1.87 -9.99 -9.58
C GLN A 636 -1.34 -8.93 -10.58
N LEU A 637 -2.17 -7.96 -10.93
CA LEU A 637 -1.84 -6.91 -11.92
C LEU A 637 -0.74 -5.96 -11.45
N ARG A 638 -0.42 -5.93 -10.16
CA ARG A 638 0.72 -5.15 -9.62
C ARG A 638 2.07 -5.67 -10.14
N ILE A 639 2.17 -6.96 -10.47
CA ILE A 639 3.38 -7.56 -11.07
C ILE A 639 3.69 -6.92 -12.43
N LEU A 640 2.69 -6.37 -13.12
CA LEU A 640 2.87 -5.75 -14.44
C LEU A 640 3.86 -4.58 -14.40
N ASP A 641 3.99 -3.89 -13.27
CA ASP A 641 4.93 -2.78 -13.08
C ASP A 641 6.39 -3.25 -12.99
N GLU A 642 6.61 -4.54 -12.69
CA GLU A 642 7.92 -5.17 -12.50
C GLU A 642 8.41 -5.95 -13.73
N ILE A 643 7.50 -6.39 -14.60
CA ILE A 643 7.89 -7.18 -15.78
C ILE A 643 8.70 -6.35 -16.77
N THR A 644 9.71 -6.98 -17.36
CA THR A 644 10.59 -6.38 -18.36
C THR A 644 10.69 -7.28 -19.59
N PRO A 645 9.67 -7.29 -20.48
CA PRO A 645 9.75 -7.98 -21.76
C PRO A 645 11.00 -7.56 -22.54
N ASP A 646 11.65 -8.53 -23.18
CA ASP A 646 12.89 -8.32 -23.93
C ASP A 646 12.64 -7.35 -25.10
N PRO A 647 13.31 -6.17 -25.14
CA PRO A 647 13.07 -5.18 -26.18
C PRO A 647 13.39 -5.65 -27.59
N LYS A 648 14.23 -6.68 -27.76
CA LYS A 648 14.52 -7.26 -29.09
C LYS A 648 13.35 -8.08 -29.60
N SER A 649 12.72 -8.86 -28.72
CA SER A 649 11.57 -9.70 -29.04
C SER A 649 10.26 -8.91 -29.09
N PHE A 650 10.14 -7.86 -28.26
CA PHE A 650 8.93 -7.07 -28.05
C PHE A 650 9.19 -5.55 -28.13
N PRO A 651 9.64 -5.01 -29.29
CA PRO A 651 10.07 -3.62 -29.42
C PRO A 651 8.95 -2.58 -29.18
N ASN A 652 7.69 -2.99 -29.27
CA ASN A 652 6.54 -2.11 -29.07
C ASN A 652 6.06 -2.06 -27.61
N PHE A 653 6.63 -2.86 -26.72
CA PHE A 653 6.28 -2.82 -25.30
C PHE A 653 6.99 -1.64 -24.62
N ASN A 654 6.22 -0.73 -24.04
CA ASN A 654 6.70 0.46 -23.34
C ASN A 654 5.75 0.81 -22.18
N ASP A 655 6.13 1.80 -21.38
CA ASP A 655 5.36 2.19 -20.18
C ASP A 655 3.95 2.70 -20.52
N ASP A 656 3.76 3.35 -21.67
CA ASP A 656 2.43 3.78 -22.12
C ASP A 656 1.54 2.57 -22.42
N LEU A 657 2.02 1.58 -23.17
CA LEU A 657 1.26 0.36 -23.45
C LEU A 657 0.99 -0.42 -22.16
N ARG A 658 1.95 -0.50 -21.25
CA ARG A 658 1.78 -1.13 -19.94
C ARG A 658 0.64 -0.47 -19.15
N ARG A 659 0.63 0.86 -19.08
CA ARG A 659 -0.43 1.62 -18.43
C ARG A 659 -1.77 1.39 -19.12
N ASP A 660 -1.78 1.35 -20.45
CA ASP A 660 -3.00 1.14 -21.22
C ASP A 660 -3.61 -0.27 -20.99
N MET A 661 -2.77 -1.31 -20.89
CA MET A 661 -3.20 -2.68 -20.54
C MET A 661 -3.80 -2.76 -19.14
N LYS A 662 -3.20 -2.04 -18.17
CA LYS A 662 -3.72 -2.00 -16.79
C LYS A 662 -5.06 -1.27 -16.73
N GLU A 663 -5.18 -0.15 -17.44
CA GLU A 663 -6.41 0.64 -17.50
C GLU A 663 -7.57 -0.09 -18.20
N GLU A 664 -7.31 -0.86 -19.26
CA GLU A 664 -8.30 -1.76 -19.87
C GLU A 664 -8.96 -2.65 -18.82
N THR A 665 -8.13 -3.38 -18.07
CA THR A 665 -8.60 -4.33 -17.07
C THR A 665 -9.34 -3.60 -15.95
N ARG A 666 -8.86 -2.44 -15.50
CA ARG A 666 -9.56 -1.62 -14.50
C ARG A 666 -10.94 -1.19 -14.97
N GLN A 667 -11.08 -0.68 -16.20
CA GLN A 667 -12.38 -0.23 -16.73
C GLN A 667 -13.34 -1.40 -16.92
N PHE A 668 -12.85 -2.54 -17.40
CA PHE A 668 -13.65 -3.75 -17.54
C PHE A 668 -14.26 -4.19 -16.21
N ILE A 669 -13.43 -4.29 -15.16
CA ILE A 669 -13.89 -4.68 -13.83
C ILE A 669 -14.79 -3.61 -13.22
N ARG A 670 -14.43 -2.33 -13.35
CA ARG A 670 -15.27 -1.20 -12.90
C ARG A 670 -16.68 -1.27 -13.50
N THR A 671 -16.77 -1.61 -14.78
CA THR A 671 -18.06 -1.77 -15.48
C THR A 671 -18.88 -2.91 -14.90
N ILE A 672 -18.26 -4.07 -14.61
CA ILE A 672 -18.95 -5.19 -13.97
C ILE A 672 -19.52 -4.79 -12.60
N VAL A 673 -18.74 -4.05 -11.81
CA VAL A 673 -19.15 -3.59 -10.48
C VAL A 673 -20.25 -2.53 -10.54
N GLN A 674 -20.06 -1.47 -11.32
CA GLN A 674 -20.94 -0.30 -11.33
C GLN A 674 -22.25 -0.53 -12.11
N GLU A 675 -22.22 -1.34 -13.17
CA GLU A 675 -23.42 -1.72 -13.93
C GLU A 675 -24.10 -3.00 -13.41
N ASP A 676 -23.60 -3.55 -12.30
CA ASP A 676 -24.11 -4.78 -11.68
C ASP A 676 -24.21 -5.95 -12.68
N ARG A 677 -23.15 -6.19 -13.45
CA ARG A 677 -23.12 -7.27 -14.45
C ARG A 677 -22.93 -8.62 -13.79
N SER A 678 -23.04 -9.67 -14.62
CA SER A 678 -22.74 -11.02 -14.17
C SER A 678 -21.25 -11.14 -13.86
N VAL A 679 -20.89 -11.76 -12.74
CA VAL A 679 -19.49 -12.09 -12.43
C VAL A 679 -18.89 -13.06 -13.46
N LEU A 680 -19.72 -13.79 -14.20
CA LEU A 680 -19.25 -14.66 -15.28
C LEU A 680 -18.65 -13.86 -16.44
N ASP A 681 -18.93 -12.56 -16.56
CA ASP A 681 -18.30 -11.70 -17.56
C ASP A 681 -16.78 -11.67 -17.37
N PHE A 682 -16.24 -11.89 -16.16
CA PHE A 682 -14.79 -12.04 -15.97
C PHE A 682 -14.21 -13.16 -16.83
N LEU A 683 -14.97 -14.22 -17.11
CA LEU A 683 -14.57 -15.29 -18.02
C LEU A 683 -14.94 -14.98 -19.47
N VAL A 684 -16.19 -14.58 -19.72
CA VAL A 684 -16.79 -14.65 -21.06
C VAL A 684 -17.25 -13.31 -21.63
N GLY A 685 -16.90 -12.20 -20.98
CA GLY A 685 -17.26 -10.86 -21.43
C GLY A 685 -16.84 -10.63 -22.88
N ASP A 686 -17.78 -10.20 -23.70
CA ASP A 686 -17.64 -10.00 -25.15
C ASP A 686 -17.38 -8.53 -25.52
N TYR A 687 -16.84 -7.77 -24.57
CA TYR A 687 -16.49 -6.36 -24.71
C TYR A 687 -15.20 -6.06 -23.93
N THR A 688 -14.53 -4.98 -24.31
CA THR A 688 -13.39 -4.44 -23.56
C THR A 688 -13.27 -2.93 -23.76
N PHE A 689 -12.29 -2.30 -23.11
CA PHE A 689 -11.99 -0.88 -23.20
C PHE A 689 -10.60 -0.67 -23.81
N VAL A 690 -10.54 0.03 -24.93
CA VAL A 690 -9.28 0.32 -25.63
C VAL A 690 -9.18 1.78 -26.06
N ASN A 691 -7.98 2.33 -25.98
CA ASN A 691 -7.58 3.53 -26.72
C ASN A 691 -6.92 3.13 -28.06
N GLU A 692 -6.48 4.09 -28.88
CA GLU A 692 -5.88 3.77 -30.19
C GLU A 692 -4.65 2.86 -30.09
N ARG A 693 -3.80 3.05 -29.07
CA ARG A 693 -2.57 2.25 -28.90
C ARG A 693 -2.88 0.79 -28.61
N LEU A 694 -3.77 0.54 -27.64
CA LEU A 694 -4.17 -0.82 -27.28
C LEU A 694 -5.03 -1.48 -28.36
N ALA A 695 -5.89 -0.70 -29.04
CA ALA A 695 -6.65 -1.19 -30.20
C ALA A 695 -5.73 -1.68 -31.32
N ASN A 696 -4.69 -0.91 -31.67
CA ASN A 696 -3.67 -1.32 -32.64
C ASN A 696 -2.91 -2.57 -32.17
N HIS A 697 -2.59 -2.66 -30.87
CA HIS A 697 -1.97 -3.86 -30.28
C HIS A 697 -2.86 -5.11 -30.39
N TYR A 698 -4.18 -4.93 -30.34
CA TYR A 698 -5.16 -6.02 -30.46
C TYR A 698 -5.59 -6.32 -31.89
N GLY A 699 -5.29 -5.43 -32.84
CA GLY A 699 -5.80 -5.51 -34.22
C GLY A 699 -7.27 -5.04 -34.35
N ILE A 700 -7.79 -4.30 -33.38
CA ILE A 700 -9.13 -3.71 -33.41
C ILE A 700 -9.07 -2.42 -34.22
N LYS A 701 -9.94 -2.30 -35.23
CA LYS A 701 -10.00 -1.14 -36.14
C LYS A 701 -10.89 -0.03 -35.57
N ASP A 702 -10.81 1.15 -36.17
CA ASP A 702 -11.74 2.26 -35.98
C ASP A 702 -11.74 2.93 -34.58
N VAL A 703 -10.67 2.78 -33.79
CA VAL A 703 -10.44 3.51 -32.52
C VAL A 703 -9.33 4.55 -32.71
N LYS A 704 -9.56 5.80 -32.24
CA LYS A 704 -8.65 6.94 -32.46
C LYS A 704 -8.39 7.78 -31.20
N GLY A 705 -7.15 8.23 -31.00
CA GLY A 705 -6.78 9.05 -29.84
C GLY A 705 -6.58 8.26 -28.54
N ASN A 706 -6.27 9.01 -27.48
CA ASN A 706 -5.83 8.46 -26.18
C ASN A 706 -6.98 8.03 -25.26
N ASP A 707 -8.21 8.46 -25.54
CA ASP A 707 -9.37 8.12 -24.71
C ASP A 707 -9.80 6.67 -24.90
N PHE A 708 -10.09 6.01 -23.79
CA PHE A 708 -10.61 4.64 -23.76
C PHE A 708 -12.07 4.62 -24.22
N ARG A 709 -12.41 3.62 -25.02
CA ARG A 709 -13.77 3.38 -25.50
C ARG A 709 -14.13 1.93 -25.32
N GLN A 710 -15.37 1.69 -24.91
CA GLN A 710 -15.93 0.35 -24.92
C GLN A 710 -16.10 -0.12 -26.38
N VAL A 711 -15.59 -1.30 -26.68
CA VAL A 711 -15.70 -1.95 -27.99
C VAL A 711 -16.19 -3.38 -27.81
N SER A 712 -16.90 -3.90 -28.82
CA SER A 712 -17.24 -5.32 -28.86
C SER A 712 -16.04 -6.17 -29.27
N LEU A 713 -15.90 -7.34 -28.64
CA LEU A 713 -14.94 -8.38 -28.98
C LEU A 713 -15.54 -9.44 -29.93
N ALA A 714 -16.79 -9.26 -30.38
CA ALA A 714 -17.42 -10.15 -31.34
C ALA A 714 -16.57 -10.27 -32.62
N GLY A 715 -16.33 -11.51 -33.06
CA GLY A 715 -15.48 -11.81 -34.22
C GLY A 715 -13.97 -11.74 -33.94
N THR A 716 -13.55 -11.47 -32.71
CA THR A 716 -12.16 -11.62 -32.25
C THR A 716 -11.97 -12.94 -31.50
N ASN A 717 -10.73 -13.30 -31.18
CA ASN A 717 -10.39 -14.46 -30.35
C ASN A 717 -10.27 -14.13 -28.85
N ARG A 718 -10.80 -12.99 -28.41
CA ARG A 718 -10.74 -12.52 -27.02
C ARG A 718 -12.09 -12.63 -26.33
N ALA A 719 -12.06 -12.97 -25.06
CA ALA A 719 -13.20 -12.94 -24.14
C ALA A 719 -12.69 -12.85 -22.71
N GLY A 720 -13.34 -11.98 -21.91
CA GLY A 720 -13.05 -11.79 -20.50
C GLY A 720 -11.58 -11.49 -20.15
N VAL A 721 -11.29 -11.51 -18.86
CA VAL A 721 -10.00 -11.06 -18.31
C VAL A 721 -8.85 -12.01 -18.65
N LEU A 722 -9.13 -13.29 -18.90
CA LEU A 722 -8.13 -14.30 -19.26
C LEU A 722 -7.41 -13.97 -20.57
N THR A 723 -8.03 -13.15 -21.43
CA THR A 723 -7.47 -12.76 -22.73
C THR A 723 -6.98 -11.31 -22.77
N HIS A 724 -6.98 -10.60 -21.64
CA HIS A 724 -6.40 -9.27 -21.54
C HIS A 724 -4.87 -9.34 -21.59
N ALA A 725 -4.24 -8.39 -22.27
CA ALA A 725 -2.78 -8.37 -22.41
C ALA A 725 -2.05 -8.16 -21.09
N SER A 726 -2.65 -7.49 -20.11
CA SER A 726 -2.08 -7.38 -18.76
C SER A 726 -1.88 -8.77 -18.11
N VAL A 727 -2.91 -9.64 -18.16
CA VAL A 727 -2.86 -11.00 -17.61
C VAL A 727 -1.89 -11.87 -18.42
N LEU A 728 -1.97 -11.80 -19.74
CA LEU A 728 -1.11 -12.58 -20.64
C LEU A 728 0.37 -12.21 -20.48
N ALA A 729 0.67 -10.96 -20.11
CA ALA A 729 2.03 -10.49 -19.88
C ALA A 729 2.60 -10.93 -18.52
N ILE A 730 1.85 -10.80 -17.42
CA ILE A 730 2.33 -11.25 -16.09
C ILE A 730 2.50 -12.78 -16.00
N THR A 731 1.78 -13.52 -16.85
CA THR A 731 1.86 -14.99 -16.94
C THR A 731 2.86 -15.49 -17.98
N SER A 732 3.75 -14.63 -18.48
CA SER A 732 4.77 -14.98 -19.48
C SER A 732 6.20 -14.79 -18.96
N ASN A 733 7.20 -15.17 -19.77
CA ASN A 733 8.61 -14.88 -19.52
C ASN A 733 9.05 -13.66 -20.35
N PRO A 734 10.17 -12.99 -20.00
CA PRO A 734 10.64 -11.81 -20.74
C PRO A 734 10.81 -12.03 -22.25
N THR A 735 11.18 -13.23 -22.68
CA THR A 735 11.51 -13.52 -24.09
C THR A 735 10.49 -14.40 -24.80
N ARG A 736 9.53 -15.00 -24.09
CA ARG A 736 8.60 -16.01 -24.64
C ARG A 736 7.36 -16.21 -23.75
N THR A 737 6.33 -16.83 -24.31
CA THR A 737 5.15 -17.30 -23.55
C THR A 737 5.54 -18.38 -22.54
N SER A 738 4.61 -18.69 -21.63
CA SER A 738 4.75 -19.80 -20.68
C SER A 738 3.40 -20.47 -20.41
N PRO A 739 3.09 -21.59 -21.10
CA PRO A 739 1.86 -22.36 -20.83
C PRO A 739 1.76 -22.79 -19.37
N VAL A 740 2.89 -23.18 -18.76
CA VAL A 740 2.97 -23.51 -17.32
C VAL A 740 2.47 -22.37 -16.45
N LYS A 741 3.03 -21.15 -16.59
CA LYS A 741 2.64 -20.00 -15.77
C LYS A 741 1.18 -19.58 -16.03
N ARG A 742 0.72 -19.61 -17.28
CA ARG A 742 -0.67 -19.30 -17.67
C ARG A 742 -1.66 -20.27 -17.04
N GLY A 743 -1.41 -21.56 -17.18
CA GLY A 743 -2.22 -22.61 -16.58
C GLY A 743 -2.25 -22.54 -15.06
N LYS A 744 -1.07 -22.31 -14.45
CA LYS A 744 -0.91 -22.17 -13.01
C LYS A 744 -1.79 -21.03 -12.51
N TRP A 745 -1.68 -19.88 -13.16
CA TRP A 745 -2.47 -18.70 -12.84
C TRP A 745 -3.97 -18.96 -12.97
N ILE A 746 -4.45 -19.65 -14.03
CA ILE A 746 -5.88 -20.01 -14.12
C ILE A 746 -6.29 -20.91 -12.94
N MET A 747 -5.49 -21.93 -12.63
CA MET A 747 -5.82 -22.85 -11.54
C MET A 747 -5.82 -22.17 -10.16
N GLU A 748 -4.82 -21.34 -9.88
CA GLU A 748 -4.66 -20.66 -8.59
C GLU A 748 -5.60 -19.46 -8.42
N THR A 749 -5.68 -18.61 -9.44
CA THR A 749 -6.37 -17.31 -9.36
C THR A 749 -7.85 -17.40 -9.73
N ILE A 750 -8.22 -18.31 -10.65
CA ILE A 750 -9.59 -18.39 -11.20
C ILE A 750 -10.36 -19.58 -10.62
N LEU A 751 -9.70 -20.67 -10.24
CA LEU A 751 -10.36 -21.91 -9.81
C LEU A 751 -10.08 -22.33 -8.36
N ASP A 752 -9.22 -21.60 -7.65
CA ASP A 752 -8.73 -21.94 -6.29
C ASP A 752 -8.25 -23.39 -6.12
N SER A 753 -7.63 -23.93 -7.17
CA SER A 753 -7.12 -25.30 -7.20
C SER A 753 -5.62 -25.30 -7.51
N PRO A 754 -4.76 -24.73 -6.64
CA PRO A 754 -3.33 -24.62 -6.90
C PRO A 754 -2.71 -25.97 -7.27
N PRO A 755 -1.83 -26.04 -8.28
CA PRO A 755 -1.08 -27.27 -8.53
C PRO A 755 -0.20 -27.59 -7.29
N PRO A 756 0.08 -28.88 -7.03
CA PRO A 756 0.95 -29.26 -5.93
C PRO A 756 2.35 -28.66 -6.10
N ALA A 757 3.04 -28.43 -4.97
CA ALA A 757 4.40 -27.95 -4.98
C ALA A 757 5.31 -28.85 -5.84
N PRO A 758 6.26 -28.27 -6.60
CA PRO A 758 7.15 -29.05 -7.46
C PRO A 758 8.02 -30.00 -6.62
N PRO A 759 8.40 -31.17 -7.15
CA PRO A 759 9.36 -32.05 -6.49
C PRO A 759 10.71 -31.34 -6.24
N PRO A 760 11.45 -31.71 -5.18
CA PRO A 760 12.82 -31.25 -4.99
C PRO A 760 13.69 -31.60 -6.21
N ASN A 761 14.58 -30.70 -6.64
CA ASN A 761 15.57 -30.89 -7.71
C ASN A 761 15.03 -31.03 -9.15
N VAL A 762 13.94 -30.35 -9.52
CA VAL A 762 13.55 -30.24 -10.95
C VAL A 762 14.47 -29.23 -11.66
N PRO A 763 15.22 -29.62 -12.71
CA PRO A 763 16.02 -28.68 -13.49
C PRO A 763 15.11 -27.64 -14.15
N GLU A 764 15.51 -26.37 -14.16
CA GLU A 764 14.84 -25.37 -14.98
C GLU A 764 14.84 -25.83 -16.46
N LEU A 765 13.72 -25.61 -17.15
CA LEU A 765 13.66 -25.72 -18.61
C LEU A 765 14.63 -24.69 -19.21
N GLU A 766 15.89 -25.11 -19.43
CA GLU A 766 17.00 -24.22 -19.77
C GLU A 766 16.60 -23.20 -20.85
N ALA A 767 16.74 -21.92 -20.50
CA ALA A 767 16.55 -20.82 -21.43
C ALA A 767 17.75 -20.77 -22.40
N LYS A 768 17.69 -21.62 -23.42
CA LYS A 768 18.54 -21.69 -24.62
C LYS A 768 20.03 -21.97 -24.38
N LYS A 769 20.47 -23.18 -24.76
CA LYS A 769 21.64 -23.35 -25.66
C LYS A 769 21.68 -24.66 -26.46
N ASP A 770 21.06 -25.76 -26.02
CA ASP A 770 21.19 -27.06 -26.70
C ASP A 770 19.85 -27.81 -26.95
N GLN A 771 18.74 -27.11 -27.15
CA GLN A 771 17.44 -27.72 -27.51
C GLN A 771 17.20 -27.65 -29.02
N ALA A 772 16.86 -28.79 -29.63
CA ALA A 772 16.80 -29.02 -31.08
C ALA A 772 16.16 -27.85 -31.85
N ALA A 773 16.96 -27.21 -32.71
CA ALA A 773 16.48 -26.18 -33.63
C ALA A 773 15.30 -26.75 -34.45
N GLY A 774 14.09 -26.22 -34.24
CA GLY A 774 12.90 -26.54 -35.03
C GLY A 774 11.68 -27.11 -34.28
N LEU A 775 11.76 -27.42 -32.99
CA LEU A 775 10.58 -27.87 -32.21
C LEU A 775 9.75 -26.69 -31.69
N SER A 776 8.42 -26.81 -31.77
CA SER A 776 7.48 -25.88 -31.14
C SER A 776 7.57 -25.93 -29.61
N LEU A 777 7.15 -24.87 -28.91
CA LEU A 777 7.13 -24.85 -27.44
C LEU A 777 6.31 -26.01 -26.85
N ARG A 778 5.19 -26.36 -27.50
CA ARG A 778 4.37 -27.50 -27.10
C ARG A 778 5.16 -28.82 -27.17
N GLN A 779 5.85 -29.09 -28.27
CA GLN A 779 6.67 -30.29 -28.42
C GLN A 779 7.79 -30.35 -27.38
N GLN A 780 8.41 -29.20 -27.05
CA GLN A 780 9.42 -29.13 -26.00
C GLN A 780 8.83 -29.49 -24.63
N MET A 781 7.62 -29.01 -24.32
CA MET A 781 6.93 -29.32 -23.07
C MET A 781 6.45 -30.77 -23.02
N GLU A 782 5.93 -31.32 -24.12
CA GLU A 782 5.56 -32.74 -24.22
C GLU A 782 6.77 -33.65 -24.00
N GLN A 783 7.94 -33.29 -24.55
CA GLN A 783 9.20 -33.98 -24.25
C GLN A 783 9.58 -33.86 -22.77
N HIS A 784 9.44 -32.67 -22.17
CA HIS A 784 9.72 -32.47 -20.73
C HIS A 784 8.80 -33.31 -19.82
N ARG A 785 7.53 -33.43 -20.20
CA ARG A 785 6.51 -34.23 -19.51
C ARG A 785 6.61 -35.72 -19.76
N SER A 786 7.57 -36.21 -20.55
CA SER A 786 7.76 -37.66 -20.71
C SER A 786 8.18 -38.34 -19.40
N ASN A 787 8.62 -37.56 -18.41
CA ASN A 787 8.84 -38.05 -17.04
C ASN A 787 7.50 -38.12 -16.28
N PRO A 788 7.08 -39.31 -15.80
CA PRO A 788 5.85 -39.48 -15.03
C PRO A 788 5.72 -38.56 -13.82
N ALA A 789 6.84 -38.25 -13.14
CA ALA A 789 6.86 -37.36 -11.98
C ALA A 789 6.48 -35.91 -12.32
N CYS A 790 6.72 -35.47 -13.56
CA CYS A 790 6.35 -34.13 -14.04
C CYS A 790 4.95 -34.13 -14.64
N ALA A 791 4.56 -35.22 -15.33
CA ALA A 791 3.28 -35.32 -16.02
C ALA A 791 2.07 -35.21 -15.08
N SER A 792 2.16 -35.79 -13.88
CA SER A 792 1.07 -35.82 -12.89
C SER A 792 0.60 -34.43 -12.47
N CYS A 793 1.51 -33.46 -12.35
CA CYS A 793 1.21 -32.09 -11.91
C CYS A 793 0.92 -31.16 -13.10
N HIS A 794 1.54 -31.42 -14.25
CA HIS A 794 1.44 -30.55 -15.43
C HIS A 794 0.22 -30.80 -16.32
N LYS A 795 -0.50 -31.94 -16.16
CA LYS A 795 -1.59 -32.35 -17.07
C LYS A 795 -2.67 -31.28 -17.26
N THR A 796 -3.24 -30.79 -16.16
CA THR A 796 -4.30 -29.76 -16.21
C THR A 796 -3.74 -28.39 -16.57
N MET A 797 -2.68 -27.99 -15.86
CA MET A 797 -2.04 -26.69 -15.98
C MET A 797 -1.58 -26.42 -17.41
N ASP A 798 -0.76 -27.29 -17.97
CA ASP A 798 -0.21 -27.07 -19.31
C ASP A 798 -1.30 -27.07 -20.37
N THR A 799 -2.31 -27.92 -20.21
CA THR A 799 -3.47 -27.97 -21.12
C THR A 799 -4.18 -26.61 -21.14
N LEU A 800 -4.54 -26.07 -19.98
CA LEU A 800 -5.13 -24.72 -19.88
C LEU A 800 -4.20 -23.64 -20.47
N GLY A 801 -2.89 -23.76 -20.21
CA GLY A 801 -1.88 -22.87 -20.78
C GLY A 801 -1.85 -22.88 -22.31
N PHE A 802 -1.92 -24.07 -22.93
CA PHE A 802 -1.90 -24.23 -24.39
C PHE A 802 -3.11 -23.56 -25.05
N GLY A 803 -4.27 -23.51 -24.39
CA GLY A 803 -5.45 -22.80 -24.89
C GLY A 803 -5.20 -21.30 -25.12
N LEU A 804 -4.21 -20.71 -24.46
CA LEU A 804 -3.85 -19.30 -24.60
C LEU A 804 -2.63 -19.05 -25.50
N GLU A 805 -2.00 -20.08 -26.09
CA GLU A 805 -0.76 -19.90 -26.86
C GLU A 805 -0.93 -19.10 -28.16
N ASN A 806 -2.16 -18.91 -28.61
CA ASN A 806 -2.51 -17.96 -29.66
C ASN A 806 -2.18 -16.50 -29.28
N PHE A 807 -1.86 -16.22 -28.02
CA PHE A 807 -1.38 -14.92 -27.57
C PHE A 807 0.11 -14.97 -27.24
N ASP A 808 0.89 -14.04 -27.80
CA ASP A 808 2.32 -13.89 -27.49
C ASP A 808 2.55 -13.40 -26.05
N ALA A 809 3.82 -13.21 -25.67
CA ALA A 809 4.18 -12.85 -24.29
C ALA A 809 3.68 -11.47 -23.84
N ILE A 810 3.25 -10.61 -24.76
CA ILE A 810 2.64 -9.30 -24.46
C ILE A 810 1.18 -9.25 -24.89
N GLY A 811 0.58 -10.42 -25.15
CA GLY A 811 -0.84 -10.56 -25.42
C GLY A 811 -1.30 -10.26 -26.85
N ARG A 812 -0.41 -10.16 -27.85
CA ARG A 812 -0.81 -10.04 -29.27
C ARG A 812 -1.24 -11.38 -29.83
N PHE A 813 -2.24 -11.37 -30.70
CA PHE A 813 -2.69 -12.60 -31.36
C PHE A 813 -1.68 -13.08 -32.41
N ARG A 814 -1.49 -14.40 -32.50
CA ARG A 814 -0.60 -15.09 -33.42
C ARG A 814 -1.14 -16.47 -33.79
N GLU A 815 -0.79 -16.94 -34.99
CA GLU A 815 -1.14 -18.26 -35.51
C GLU A 815 0.06 -19.20 -35.63
N GLN A 816 1.28 -18.65 -35.51
CA GLN A 816 2.53 -19.38 -35.67
C GLN A 816 3.54 -19.00 -34.58
N ASP A 817 4.42 -19.94 -34.25
CA ASP A 817 5.58 -19.74 -33.37
C ASP A 817 6.83 -20.35 -33.99
N GLY A 818 7.92 -19.59 -34.08
CA GLY A 818 9.15 -20.06 -34.74
C GLY A 818 8.97 -20.53 -36.19
N GLY A 819 7.94 -20.02 -36.90
CA GLY A 819 7.59 -20.44 -38.25
C GLY A 819 6.76 -21.73 -38.35
N GLN A 820 6.35 -22.31 -37.23
CA GLN A 820 5.47 -23.47 -37.17
C GLN A 820 4.04 -23.06 -36.78
N PRO A 821 2.99 -23.68 -37.35
CA PRO A 821 1.62 -23.49 -36.89
C PRO A 821 1.45 -23.82 -35.40
N LEU A 822 0.65 -23.03 -34.69
CA LEU A 822 0.33 -23.27 -33.29
C LEU A 822 -0.75 -24.34 -33.13
N ASP A 823 -0.53 -25.26 -32.20
CA ASP A 823 -1.55 -26.19 -31.72
C ASP A 823 -1.99 -25.80 -30.31
N THR A 824 -3.12 -25.09 -30.23
CA THR A 824 -3.74 -24.61 -28.99
C THR A 824 -4.89 -25.50 -28.52
N SER A 825 -4.96 -26.73 -29.03
CA SER A 825 -5.92 -27.73 -28.55
C SER A 825 -5.50 -28.32 -27.21
N GLY A 826 -6.48 -28.76 -26.43
CA GLY A 826 -6.25 -29.38 -25.14
C GLY A 826 -7.41 -30.26 -24.71
N THR A 827 -7.10 -31.30 -23.91
CA THR A 827 -8.08 -32.18 -23.29
C THR A 827 -7.86 -32.19 -21.79
N LEU A 828 -8.83 -31.67 -21.04
CA LEU A 828 -8.78 -31.60 -19.59
C LEU A 828 -9.02 -32.99 -18.96
N PRO A 829 -8.55 -33.22 -17.72
CA PRO A 829 -8.96 -34.41 -16.97
C PRO A 829 -10.48 -34.48 -16.84
N GLY A 830 -11.07 -35.56 -17.36
CA GLY A 830 -12.53 -35.71 -17.52
C GLY A 830 -13.01 -35.76 -18.97
N GLY A 831 -12.14 -35.46 -19.95
CA GLY A 831 -12.40 -35.69 -21.38
C GLY A 831 -12.91 -34.46 -22.15
N ASP A 832 -13.27 -33.38 -21.47
CA ASP A 832 -13.63 -32.11 -22.12
C ASP A 832 -12.44 -31.60 -22.95
N SER A 833 -12.69 -31.33 -24.23
CA SER A 833 -11.66 -30.89 -25.19
C SER A 833 -12.03 -29.56 -25.82
N PHE A 834 -11.02 -28.75 -26.13
CA PHE A 834 -11.19 -27.46 -26.79
C PHE A 834 -10.14 -27.24 -27.87
N LYS A 835 -10.43 -26.29 -28.77
CA LYS A 835 -9.52 -25.74 -29.78
C LYS A 835 -9.42 -24.24 -29.61
N GLY A 836 -8.37 -23.80 -28.93
CA GLY A 836 -8.07 -22.38 -28.72
C GLY A 836 -8.84 -21.72 -27.56
N PRO A 837 -8.67 -20.41 -27.40
CA PRO A 837 -8.98 -19.70 -26.15
C PRO A 837 -10.49 -19.59 -25.87
N LEU A 838 -11.31 -19.33 -26.90
CA LEU A 838 -12.75 -19.12 -26.71
C LEU A 838 -13.48 -20.40 -26.29
N GLU A 839 -13.13 -21.54 -26.90
CA GLU A 839 -13.69 -22.84 -26.50
C GLU A 839 -13.27 -23.22 -25.09
N MET A 840 -12.00 -22.98 -24.71
CA MET A 840 -11.51 -23.20 -23.34
C MET A 840 -12.27 -22.34 -22.32
N VAL A 841 -12.44 -21.05 -22.61
CA VAL A 841 -13.21 -20.12 -21.76
C VAL A 841 -14.66 -20.57 -21.62
N ASN A 842 -15.27 -21.09 -22.68
CA ASN A 842 -16.64 -21.62 -22.62
C ASN A 842 -16.73 -22.89 -21.75
N ILE A 843 -15.71 -23.75 -21.75
CA ILE A 843 -15.63 -24.89 -20.81
C ILE A 843 -15.54 -24.38 -19.38
N LEU A 844 -14.71 -23.37 -19.10
CA LEU A 844 -14.64 -22.78 -17.75
C LEU A 844 -16.01 -22.25 -17.29
N LYS A 845 -16.72 -21.54 -18.17
CA LYS A 845 -18.07 -21.03 -17.90
C LYS A 845 -19.10 -22.13 -17.64
N THR A 846 -19.09 -23.20 -18.43
CA THR A 846 -20.19 -24.19 -18.44
C THR A 846 -19.94 -25.40 -17.56
N LYS A 847 -18.68 -25.79 -17.38
CA LYS A 847 -18.25 -26.98 -16.63
C LYS A 847 -17.55 -26.65 -15.32
N LYS A 848 -16.93 -25.47 -15.21
CA LYS A 848 -16.22 -25.00 -14.01
C LYS A 848 -16.86 -23.76 -13.37
N GLN A 849 -18.11 -23.46 -13.72
CA GLN A 849 -18.85 -22.31 -13.20
C GLN A 849 -18.83 -22.23 -11.68
N LYS A 850 -19.16 -23.35 -11.03
CA LYS A 850 -19.25 -23.46 -9.57
C LYS A 850 -17.90 -23.15 -8.92
N ALA A 851 -16.83 -23.82 -9.37
CA ALA A 851 -15.48 -23.61 -8.88
C ALA A 851 -15.03 -22.14 -9.04
N PHE A 852 -15.33 -21.52 -10.19
CA PHE A 852 -15.05 -20.10 -10.40
C PHE A 852 -15.81 -19.20 -9.42
N THR A 853 -17.12 -19.43 -9.23
CA THR A 853 -17.92 -18.61 -8.32
C THR A 853 -17.56 -18.81 -6.86
N GLU A 854 -17.16 -20.02 -6.46
CA GLU A 854 -16.62 -20.32 -5.12
C GLU A 854 -15.29 -19.60 -4.92
N CYS A 855 -14.34 -19.75 -5.85
CA CYS A 855 -13.06 -19.04 -5.81
C CYS A 855 -13.26 -17.51 -5.66
N LEU A 856 -14.08 -16.90 -6.53
CA LEU A 856 -14.34 -15.46 -6.46
C LEU A 856 -14.97 -15.06 -5.11
N THR A 857 -15.90 -15.87 -4.61
CA THR A 857 -16.55 -15.64 -3.31
C THR A 857 -15.52 -15.69 -2.18
N GLU A 858 -14.64 -16.68 -2.18
CA GLU A 858 -13.61 -16.83 -1.17
C GLU A 858 -12.60 -15.69 -1.19
N LYS A 859 -12.12 -15.30 -2.38
CA LYS A 859 -11.18 -14.17 -2.52
C LYS A 859 -11.82 -12.86 -2.04
N LEU A 860 -13.07 -12.59 -2.43
CA LEU A 860 -13.73 -11.35 -2.04
C LEU A 860 -14.10 -11.34 -0.55
N LEU A 861 -14.51 -12.47 0.01
CA LEU A 861 -14.80 -12.62 1.44
C LEU A 861 -13.51 -12.46 2.26
N THR A 862 -12.39 -13.08 1.84
CA THR A 862 -11.05 -12.88 2.44
C THR A 862 -10.70 -11.39 2.51
N TYR A 863 -10.85 -10.68 1.40
CA TYR A 863 -10.59 -9.25 1.32
C TYR A 863 -11.53 -8.42 2.21
N ALA A 864 -12.82 -8.74 2.24
CA ALA A 864 -13.83 -8.05 3.05
C ALA A 864 -13.53 -8.19 4.56
N LEU A 865 -13.22 -9.41 4.99
CA LEU A 865 -12.94 -9.73 6.39
C LEU A 865 -11.54 -9.27 6.83
N GLY A 866 -10.56 -9.26 5.92
CA GLY A 866 -9.16 -8.97 6.24
C GLY A 866 -8.47 -10.08 7.01
N ARG A 867 -8.85 -11.33 6.75
CA ARG A 867 -8.25 -12.55 7.31
C ARG A 867 -8.39 -13.69 6.32
N GLY A 868 -7.58 -14.74 6.48
CA GLY A 868 -7.79 -15.98 5.76
C GLY A 868 -9.12 -16.64 6.13
N LEU A 869 -9.69 -17.39 5.18
CA LEU A 869 -10.84 -18.25 5.44
C LEU A 869 -10.38 -19.57 6.04
N GLU A 870 -11.21 -20.10 6.92
CA GLU A 870 -11.00 -21.38 7.60
C GLU A 870 -12.21 -22.30 7.35
N TYR A 871 -12.12 -23.55 7.79
CA TYR A 871 -13.14 -24.57 7.55
C TYR A 871 -14.58 -24.13 7.94
N TYR A 872 -14.72 -23.29 8.97
CA TYR A 872 -16.02 -22.79 9.43
C TYR A 872 -16.66 -21.73 8.53
N ASP A 873 -15.88 -21.02 7.70
CA ASP A 873 -16.40 -20.01 6.77
C ASP A 873 -17.15 -20.64 5.59
N ARG A 874 -16.98 -21.95 5.39
CA ARG A 874 -17.62 -22.71 4.31
C ARG A 874 -19.14 -22.59 4.29
N CYS A 875 -19.78 -22.50 5.47
CA CYS A 875 -21.22 -22.27 5.56
C CYS A 875 -21.63 -20.97 4.84
N SER A 876 -20.86 -19.90 5.06
CA SER A 876 -21.06 -18.62 4.39
C SER A 876 -20.78 -18.71 2.90
N VAL A 877 -19.67 -19.34 2.48
CA VAL A 877 -19.31 -19.50 1.06
C VAL A 877 -20.41 -20.25 0.30
N ASN A 878 -20.88 -21.40 0.81
CA ASN A 878 -21.93 -22.19 0.19
C ASN A 878 -23.25 -21.42 0.06
N ARG A 879 -23.63 -20.66 1.10
CA ARG A 879 -24.84 -19.83 1.08
C ARG A 879 -24.73 -18.73 0.03
N ILE A 880 -23.61 -18.00 0.01
CA ILE A 880 -23.36 -16.89 -0.91
C ILE A 880 -23.37 -17.39 -2.37
N THR A 881 -22.70 -18.50 -2.67
CA THR A 881 -22.64 -19.05 -4.03
C THR A 881 -23.98 -19.60 -4.50
N GLY A 882 -24.77 -20.19 -3.59
CA GLY A 882 -26.15 -20.59 -3.85
C GLY A 882 -27.04 -19.42 -4.26
N GLU A 883 -27.01 -18.33 -3.49
CA GLU A 883 -27.77 -17.10 -3.79
C GLU A 883 -27.30 -16.42 -5.07
N LEU A 884 -25.98 -16.40 -5.30
CA LEU A 884 -25.40 -15.86 -6.52
C LEU A 884 -25.92 -16.61 -7.76
N SER A 885 -25.99 -17.93 -7.70
CA SER A 885 -26.56 -18.77 -8.76
C SER A 885 -28.06 -18.49 -8.97
N ALA A 886 -28.83 -18.39 -7.89
CA ALA A 886 -30.27 -18.12 -7.95
C ALA A 886 -30.61 -16.74 -8.54
N GLN A 887 -29.69 -15.76 -8.41
CA GLN A 887 -29.91 -14.37 -8.79
C GLN A 887 -29.06 -13.95 -10.01
N ASN A 888 -28.86 -14.86 -10.97
CA ASN A 888 -28.20 -14.61 -12.26
C ASN A 888 -26.74 -14.11 -12.14
N PHE A 889 -26.04 -14.51 -11.09
CA PHE A 889 -24.62 -14.24 -10.88
C PHE A 889 -24.26 -12.75 -10.82
N ARG A 890 -25.16 -11.88 -10.35
CA ARG A 890 -24.95 -10.43 -10.27
C ARG A 890 -23.88 -10.06 -9.23
N PHE A 891 -22.98 -9.14 -9.58
CA PHE A 891 -21.92 -8.71 -8.66
C PHE A 891 -22.48 -8.12 -7.36
N SER A 892 -23.58 -7.36 -7.42
CA SER A 892 -24.22 -6.79 -6.23
C SER A 892 -24.75 -7.86 -5.29
N VAL A 893 -25.19 -9.02 -5.81
CA VAL A 893 -25.65 -10.16 -4.99
C VAL A 893 -24.49 -10.71 -4.19
N LEU A 894 -23.34 -10.96 -4.83
CA LEU A 894 -22.14 -11.42 -4.15
C LEU A 894 -21.78 -10.49 -2.96
N VAL A 895 -21.77 -9.17 -3.18
CA VAL A 895 -21.48 -8.19 -2.12
C VAL A 895 -22.55 -8.17 -1.02
N LYS A 896 -23.84 -8.14 -1.39
CA LYS A 896 -24.96 -8.16 -0.42
C LYS A 896 -24.90 -9.38 0.47
N GLU A 897 -24.64 -10.55 -0.10
CA GLU A 897 -24.61 -11.80 0.66
C GLU A 897 -23.36 -11.92 1.54
N ILE A 898 -22.22 -11.35 1.14
CA ILE A 898 -21.04 -11.19 2.00
C ILE A 898 -21.38 -10.31 3.21
N VAL A 899 -21.99 -9.13 3.01
CA VAL A 899 -22.25 -8.22 4.14
C VAL A 899 -23.36 -8.72 5.08
N LYS A 900 -24.21 -9.63 4.60
CA LYS A 900 -25.21 -10.34 5.40
C LYS A 900 -24.66 -11.56 6.14
N SER A 901 -23.47 -12.04 5.75
CA SER A 901 -22.87 -13.24 6.32
C SER A 901 -22.51 -13.10 7.80
N GLU A 902 -22.51 -14.22 8.49
CA GLU A 902 -22.13 -14.36 9.88
C GLU A 902 -20.70 -13.82 10.15
N PRO A 903 -19.64 -14.20 9.41
CA PRO A 903 -18.30 -13.66 9.65
C PRO A 903 -18.22 -12.14 9.44
N PHE A 904 -19.12 -11.55 8.63
CA PHE A 904 -19.15 -10.10 8.42
C PHE A 904 -19.97 -9.34 9.47
N ARG A 905 -20.99 -9.96 10.08
CA ARG A 905 -21.88 -9.29 11.04
C ARG A 905 -21.62 -9.67 12.50
N LEU A 906 -20.93 -10.76 12.74
CA LEU A 906 -20.62 -11.28 14.06
C LEU A 906 -19.11 -11.27 14.31
N ARG A 907 -18.77 -11.39 15.58
CA ARG A 907 -17.42 -11.61 16.10
C ARG A 907 -17.48 -12.57 17.28
N ARG A 908 -16.37 -13.26 17.56
CA ARG A 908 -16.12 -13.97 18.81
C ARG A 908 -14.72 -13.68 19.35
N GLY A 909 -14.51 -13.98 20.64
CA GLY A 909 -13.21 -13.91 21.30
C GLY A 909 -12.27 -15.07 20.93
N GLU A 910 -11.04 -14.99 21.40
CA GLU A 910 -9.99 -15.99 21.23
C GLU A 910 -10.16 -17.12 22.26
N GLY A 911 -10.17 -18.37 21.80
CA GLY A 911 -10.01 -19.51 22.70
C GLY A 911 -8.55 -19.82 22.98
N PRO A 912 -8.23 -20.63 24.01
CA PRO A 912 -6.94 -21.30 24.02
C PRO A 912 -6.78 -22.04 22.69
N ILE A 913 -5.69 -21.74 21.98
CA ILE A 913 -5.29 -22.42 20.75
C ILE A 913 -5.17 -23.91 21.11
N LEU A 914 -6.11 -24.74 20.62
CA LEU A 914 -6.12 -26.19 20.85
C LEU A 914 -5.16 -26.91 19.90
#